data_AF-A0A7D9EM86-F1
#
_entry.id   AF-A0A7D9EM86-F1
#
_cell.length_a   1.000
_cell.length_b   1.000
_cell.length_c   1.000
_cell.angle_alpha   90.00
_cell.angle_beta   90.00
_cell.angle_gamma   90.00
#
_symmetry.space_group_name_H-M   'P 1'
#
loop_
_entity.id
_entity.type
_entity.pdbx_description
1 polymer ?
#
loop_
_entity_poly.entity_id
_entity_poly.type
_entity_poly.pdbx_seq_one_letter_code
_entity_poly.pdbx_strand_id
1 'polypeptide(L)'
;MADFLCRERQTASASLKAQYGTETGKTQLNSVLKTLLYPGKGFTKDTKDWCKWLIAGGECPDVFLRKLREYDSSQTCGLVWHKNFVAYRCRDCGTSPCMSICADCFHGGDHRGHDYNMFRSQAGGACDCGDENVMKKEGFCTSHGKHRSSSSRPPADALHMAKAVIPQLFNRLYKEVEPRQNSEDSILSGNEDVDEIVDFLQELCEGEVLRSVICDAMVQECFDISQSDQELRRVDSEQSCSSFHFLSAICSYDSANNCYERESASFLDLLLDIVIKLDFPEKLVTFLLQLLPNQEYKIAFTQKFCQKYQEIGKLLTLCSTLHEVEQLSNSIVHISVQLFSNQSLVTKMVQEQNLLHVMVKVLLEMMRTTLHPVKVNGQLVDHLVINCDKEVIKYHCYWPIISDFINVVTHHTIAYIFMKDSDLLEKWMNFVACVTGMNCNERVVTEHIKYEPTTYNAAYFIEIEAASSPMWSLIAASSVLNDKTCMLNVLQQISVALDRWQKKVALQPSRAEVTFHLPLLRCFSAFVKQAMLQFMIDFEEFKFDLGLLTKLLEWPTCIQAAVCEIRTGMWARNGHQIHAQSAWYHQCHFSNSMLDLDIFFLQICAAQLDPEYFLGVLIERFRVEHWFQFPSELESCSPGIDDDNKEMMVEGVLTLILTLLSCRLHCGMGVEETLRLEMVTLLCFSDRTHSQLVDLISF
;
A
#
# COMPACT_ATOMS: atom_id res chain seq x y z
N MET A 1 -39.86 39.34 -2.90
CA MET A 1 -39.86 38.11 -2.08
C MET A 1 -38.47 37.78 -1.53
N ALA A 2 -37.42 37.76 -2.34
CA ALA A 2 -36.04 37.46 -1.86
C ALA A 2 -35.55 38.38 -0.73
N ASP A 3 -35.74 39.70 -0.83
CA ASP A 3 -35.34 40.66 0.21
C ASP A 3 -36.09 40.50 1.55
N PHE A 4 -37.33 40.01 1.50
CA PHE A 4 -38.13 39.78 2.70
C PHE A 4 -37.65 38.55 3.47
N LEU A 5 -37.44 37.43 2.76
CA LEU A 5 -36.89 36.19 3.31
C LEU A 5 -35.48 36.40 3.88
N CYS A 6 -34.66 37.22 3.22
CA CYS A 6 -33.34 37.61 3.71
C CYS A 6 -33.41 38.34 5.07
N ARG A 7 -34.30 39.33 5.19
CA ARG A 7 -34.52 40.06 6.46
C ARG A 7 -35.09 39.18 7.57
N GLU A 8 -35.94 38.22 7.22
CA GLU A 8 -36.49 37.26 8.18
C GLU A 8 -35.40 36.36 8.75
N ARG A 9 -34.57 35.74 7.89
CA ARG A 9 -33.42 34.91 8.30
C ARG A 9 -32.43 35.70 9.15
N GLN A 10 -32.14 36.93 8.76
CA GLN A 10 -31.26 37.83 9.49
C GLN A 10 -31.77 38.07 10.92
N THR A 11 -33.03 38.48 11.05
CA THR A 11 -33.64 38.83 12.35
C THR A 11 -33.76 37.60 13.25
N ALA A 12 -34.19 36.47 12.70
CA ALA A 12 -34.30 35.21 13.43
C ALA A 12 -32.94 34.72 13.95
N SER A 13 -31.91 34.73 13.10
CA SER A 13 -30.57 34.28 13.46
C SER A 13 -29.89 35.19 14.50
N ALA A 14 -30.09 36.50 14.39
CA ALA A 14 -29.60 37.47 15.37
C ALA A 14 -30.27 37.26 16.75
N SER A 15 -31.59 37.02 16.76
CA SER A 15 -32.33 36.72 17.98
C SER A 15 -31.85 35.43 18.65
N LEU A 16 -31.67 34.36 17.87
CA LEU A 16 -31.15 33.08 18.35
C LEU A 16 -29.73 33.21 18.90
N LYS A 17 -28.83 33.94 18.24
CA LYS A 17 -27.48 34.22 18.74
C LYS A 17 -27.51 34.97 20.07
N ALA A 18 -28.35 36.00 20.19
CA ALA A 18 -28.47 36.77 21.43
C ALA A 18 -28.96 35.91 22.62
N GLN A 19 -29.81 34.93 22.36
CA GLN A 19 -30.36 34.04 23.39
C GLN A 19 -29.53 32.77 23.63
N TYR A 20 -28.55 32.46 22.80
CA TYR A 20 -27.76 31.21 22.85
C TYR A 20 -27.04 30.97 24.19
N GLY A 21 -26.72 32.04 24.92
CA GLY A 21 -26.15 31.94 26.27
C GLY A 21 -27.10 31.35 27.33
N THR A 22 -28.39 31.18 27.02
CA THR A 22 -29.42 30.65 27.91
C THR A 22 -29.82 29.22 27.52
N GLU A 23 -30.27 28.39 28.47
CA GLU A 23 -30.80 27.05 28.17
C GLU A 23 -32.01 27.11 27.22
N THR A 24 -32.87 28.11 27.40
CA THR A 24 -34.04 28.34 26.55
C THR A 24 -33.64 28.63 25.11
N GLY A 25 -32.66 29.50 24.89
CA GLY A 25 -32.14 29.82 23.55
C GLY A 25 -31.44 28.64 22.88
N LYS A 26 -30.67 27.83 23.63
CA LYS A 26 -30.10 26.57 23.11
C LYS A 26 -31.19 25.59 22.67
N THR A 27 -32.26 25.47 23.46
CA THR A 27 -33.40 24.59 23.15
C THR A 27 -34.15 25.07 21.91
N GLN A 28 -34.37 26.37 21.77
CA GLN A 28 -34.99 26.96 20.59
C GLN A 28 -34.14 26.76 19.32
N LEU A 29 -32.82 26.99 19.40
CA LEU A 29 -31.91 26.73 18.29
C LEU A 29 -31.95 25.25 17.87
N ASN A 30 -31.88 24.33 18.84
CA ASN A 30 -31.97 22.89 18.57
C ASN A 30 -33.32 22.51 17.93
N SER A 31 -34.42 23.13 18.34
CA SER A 31 -35.73 22.92 17.71
C SER A 31 -35.72 23.37 16.25
N VAL A 32 -35.16 24.55 15.96
CA VAL A 32 -35.04 25.06 14.59
C VAL A 32 -34.17 24.14 13.74
N LEU A 33 -33.01 23.71 14.27
CA LEU A 33 -32.09 22.80 13.58
C LEU A 33 -32.72 21.43 13.31
N LYS A 34 -33.48 20.86 14.26
CA LYS A 34 -34.20 19.60 14.06
C LYS A 34 -35.23 19.68 12.93
N THR A 35 -35.92 20.81 12.78
CA THR A 35 -36.87 21.02 11.68
C THR A 35 -36.17 21.31 10.35
N LEU A 36 -35.10 22.10 10.39
CA LEU A 36 -34.37 22.51 9.19
C LEU A 36 -33.59 21.35 8.56
N LEU A 37 -32.95 20.53 9.39
CA LEU A 37 -32.06 19.42 9.02
C LEU A 37 -32.73 18.06 9.20
N TYR A 38 -34.03 17.97 8.94
CA TYR A 38 -34.77 16.72 9.08
C TYR A 38 -34.52 15.77 7.89
N PRO A 39 -34.11 14.49 8.15
CA PRO A 39 -34.59 13.30 7.48
C PRO A 39 -35.11 13.40 6.04
N GLY A 40 -36.43 13.51 5.99
CA GLY A 40 -37.21 13.49 4.76
C GLY A 40 -37.39 14.84 4.08
N LYS A 41 -36.59 15.87 4.41
CA LYS A 41 -36.61 17.16 3.71
C LYS A 41 -35.31 17.32 2.92
N GLY A 42 -35.44 17.59 1.62
CA GLY A 42 -34.30 17.82 0.72
C GLY A 42 -33.35 18.92 1.23
N PHE A 43 -32.05 18.73 1.02
CA PHE A 43 -30.99 19.66 1.38
C PHE A 43 -30.84 20.78 0.33
N THR A 44 -31.94 21.51 0.13
CA THR A 44 -32.07 22.55 -0.91
C THR A 44 -31.22 23.81 -0.64
N LYS A 45 -31.11 24.67 -1.65
CA LYS A 45 -30.53 26.02 -1.53
C LYS A 45 -31.11 26.84 -0.36
N ASP A 46 -32.41 26.74 -0.09
CA ASP A 46 -33.06 27.42 1.05
C ASP A 46 -32.50 26.93 2.40
N THR A 47 -32.31 25.61 2.52
CA THR A 47 -31.70 24.98 3.70
C THR A 47 -30.25 25.43 3.88
N LYS A 48 -29.46 25.46 2.81
CA LYS A 48 -28.07 25.95 2.82
C LYS A 48 -27.99 27.41 3.25
N ASP A 49 -28.85 28.27 2.70
CA ASP A 49 -28.90 29.68 3.07
C ASP A 49 -29.23 29.86 4.56
N TRP A 50 -30.24 29.15 5.08
CA TRP A 50 -30.58 29.19 6.50
C TRP A 50 -29.40 28.78 7.38
N CYS A 51 -28.67 27.72 7.00
CA CYS A 51 -27.46 27.31 7.72
C CYS A 51 -26.38 28.40 7.70
N LYS A 52 -26.13 29.06 6.56
CA LYS A 52 -25.19 30.19 6.44
C LYS A 52 -25.57 31.35 7.37
N TRP A 53 -26.85 31.72 7.42
CA TRP A 53 -27.37 32.79 8.29
C TRP A 53 -27.27 32.45 9.78
N LEU A 54 -27.56 31.19 10.15
CA LEU A 54 -27.41 30.71 11.52
C LEU A 54 -25.94 30.72 11.94
N ILE A 55 -25.03 30.20 11.11
CA ILE A 55 -23.56 30.20 11.33
C ILE A 55 -23.05 31.63 11.54
N ALA A 56 -23.46 32.57 10.69
CA ALA A 56 -23.10 33.99 10.80
C ALA A 56 -23.82 34.71 11.96
N GLY A 57 -24.81 34.07 12.60
CA GLY A 57 -25.52 34.61 13.76
C GLY A 57 -26.27 35.91 13.48
N GLY A 58 -26.84 36.05 12.29
CA GLY A 58 -27.58 37.24 11.86
C GLY A 58 -26.74 38.34 11.21
N GLU A 59 -25.42 38.15 11.08
CA GLU A 59 -24.62 38.95 10.14
C GLU A 59 -24.80 38.42 8.70
N CYS A 60 -24.62 39.28 7.70
CA CYS A 60 -24.60 38.85 6.30
C CYS A 60 -23.49 37.80 6.10
N PRO A 61 -23.79 36.57 5.61
CA PRO A 61 -22.82 35.49 5.51
C PRO A 61 -21.53 35.86 4.77
N ASP A 62 -21.61 36.57 3.64
CA ASP A 62 -20.43 36.98 2.87
C ASP A 62 -19.53 37.96 3.64
N VAL A 63 -20.14 38.84 4.45
CA VAL A 63 -19.41 39.77 5.31
C VAL A 63 -18.75 39.03 6.47
N PHE A 64 -19.49 38.10 7.09
CA PHE A 64 -18.98 37.25 8.15
C PHE A 64 -17.79 36.39 7.69
N LEU A 65 -17.91 35.70 6.55
CA LEU A 65 -16.83 34.90 5.98
C LEU A 65 -15.59 35.75 5.66
N ARG A 66 -15.78 36.96 5.10
CA ARG A 66 -14.67 37.88 4.83
C ARG A 66 -13.96 38.31 6.11
N LYS A 67 -14.72 38.61 7.17
CA LYS A 67 -14.16 38.91 8.50
C LYS A 67 -13.37 37.74 9.06
N LEU A 68 -13.86 36.50 8.92
CA LEU A 68 -13.14 35.32 9.38
C LEU A 68 -11.81 35.12 8.63
N ARG A 69 -11.77 35.41 7.33
CA ARG A 69 -10.52 35.33 6.52
C ARG A 69 -9.43 36.29 6.99
N GLU A 70 -9.76 37.36 7.73
CA GLU A 70 -8.75 38.24 8.34
C GLU A 70 -7.97 37.57 9.47
N TYR A 71 -8.53 36.50 10.05
CA TYR A 71 -7.89 35.69 11.09
C TYR A 71 -7.18 34.46 10.53
N ASP A 72 -7.25 34.21 9.23
CA ASP A 72 -6.55 33.09 8.61
C ASP A 72 -5.03 33.33 8.69
N SER A 73 -4.31 32.32 9.17
CA SER A 73 -2.86 32.26 9.34
C SER A 73 -2.22 31.10 8.55
N SER A 74 -3.00 30.41 7.70
CA SER A 74 -2.64 29.14 7.07
C SER A 74 -1.29 29.22 6.38
N GLN A 75 -0.38 28.38 6.84
CA GLN A 75 0.96 28.25 6.28
C GLN A 75 0.98 27.30 5.08
N THR A 76 -0.09 26.55 4.85
CA THR A 76 -0.22 25.58 3.76
C THR A 76 -1.39 25.92 2.85
N CYS A 77 -1.31 25.47 1.58
CA CYS A 77 -2.38 25.68 0.60
C CYS A 77 -3.61 24.83 0.91
N GLY A 78 -3.44 23.51 0.94
CA GLY A 78 -4.54 22.58 1.24
C GLY A 78 -5.66 22.53 0.19
N LEU A 79 -5.44 23.04 -1.03
CA LEU A 79 -6.36 22.84 -2.15
C LEU A 79 -6.40 21.35 -2.49
N VAL A 80 -7.57 20.74 -2.44
CA VAL A 80 -7.80 19.35 -2.85
C VAL A 80 -8.59 19.34 -4.15
N TRP A 81 -8.31 18.37 -5.02
CA TRP A 81 -8.90 18.26 -6.34
C TRP A 81 -9.32 16.82 -6.67
N HIS A 82 -10.08 16.71 -7.76
CA HIS A 82 -10.68 15.47 -8.27
C HIS A 82 -9.89 14.94 -9.47
N LYS A 83 -10.36 13.83 -10.07
CA LYS A 83 -9.82 13.31 -11.32
C LYS A 83 -9.82 14.39 -12.43
N ASN A 84 -8.81 14.33 -13.29
CA ASN A 84 -8.53 15.23 -14.41
C ASN A 84 -8.06 16.65 -14.05
N PHE A 85 -7.88 16.98 -12.77
CA PHE A 85 -7.28 18.25 -12.37
C PHE A 85 -5.82 18.36 -12.83
N VAL A 86 -5.40 19.57 -13.22
CA VAL A 86 -4.03 19.83 -13.67
C VAL A 86 -3.17 20.22 -12.48
N ALA A 87 -2.20 19.37 -12.16
CA ALA A 87 -1.25 19.56 -11.08
C ALA A 87 0.20 19.51 -11.60
N TYR A 88 1.11 20.02 -10.79
CA TYR A 88 2.54 20.08 -11.09
C TYR A 88 3.31 19.27 -10.05
N ARG A 89 4.35 18.56 -10.49
CA ARG A 89 5.33 17.91 -9.61
C ARG A 89 6.71 18.38 -9.99
N CYS A 90 7.31 19.18 -9.11
CA CYS A 90 8.69 19.64 -9.23
C CYS A 90 9.60 18.65 -8.49
N ARG A 91 10.41 17.89 -9.25
CA ARG A 91 11.28 16.85 -8.70
C ARG A 91 12.42 17.43 -7.87
N ASP A 92 12.87 18.64 -8.19
CA ASP A 92 13.93 19.31 -7.44
C ASP A 92 13.46 19.87 -6.08
N CYS A 93 12.20 20.33 -6.02
CA CYS A 93 11.61 20.88 -4.80
C CYS A 93 10.97 19.81 -3.92
N GLY A 94 10.50 18.70 -4.47
CA GLY A 94 9.88 17.61 -3.72
C GLY A 94 10.88 16.84 -2.88
N THR A 95 10.48 16.46 -1.67
CA THR A 95 11.20 15.46 -0.86
C THR A 95 10.58 14.06 -0.98
N SER A 96 9.37 13.97 -1.53
CA SER A 96 8.64 12.73 -1.82
C SER A 96 8.22 12.66 -3.29
N PRO A 97 8.26 11.46 -3.93
CA PRO A 97 7.74 11.25 -5.29
C PRO A 97 6.25 11.56 -5.44
N CYS A 98 5.49 11.53 -4.34
CA CYS A 98 4.06 11.80 -4.32
C CYS A 98 3.74 13.30 -4.27
N MET A 99 4.73 14.18 -4.05
CA MET A 99 4.51 15.61 -3.90
C MET A 99 3.84 16.19 -5.16
N SER A 100 2.81 17.01 -4.95
CA SER A 100 2.11 17.74 -6.00
C SER A 100 1.61 19.10 -5.55
N ILE A 101 1.66 20.08 -6.43
CA ILE A 101 1.18 21.45 -6.18
C ILE A 101 0.23 21.93 -7.27
N CYS A 102 -0.72 22.79 -6.89
CA CYS A 102 -1.67 23.38 -7.82
C CYS A 102 -1.01 24.43 -8.73
N ALA A 103 -1.68 24.77 -9.84
CA ALA A 103 -1.17 25.74 -10.81
C ALA A 103 -0.84 27.11 -10.18
N ASP A 104 -1.68 27.59 -9.26
CA ASP A 104 -1.46 28.88 -8.61
C ASP A 104 -0.22 28.86 -7.70
N CYS A 105 0.00 27.74 -6.99
CA CYS A 105 1.18 27.59 -6.14
C CYS A 105 2.45 27.40 -6.96
N PHE A 106 2.40 26.63 -8.06
CA PHE A 106 3.52 26.46 -8.97
C PHE A 106 3.94 27.80 -9.60
N HIS A 107 2.99 28.58 -10.15
CA HIS A 107 3.33 29.88 -10.73
C HIS A 107 3.66 30.95 -9.68
N GLY A 108 3.18 30.80 -8.46
CA GLY A 108 3.47 31.71 -7.35
C GLY A 108 4.77 31.41 -6.61
N GLY A 109 5.43 30.27 -6.86
CA GLY A 109 6.74 29.87 -6.34
C GLY A 109 7.86 30.03 -7.37
N ASP A 110 9.12 29.83 -6.96
CA ASP A 110 10.26 29.85 -7.88
C ASP A 110 10.69 28.44 -8.30
N HIS A 111 10.28 28.03 -9.49
CA HIS A 111 10.65 26.74 -10.10
C HIS A 111 11.43 26.91 -11.42
N ARG A 112 12.07 28.07 -11.63
CA ARG A 112 12.79 28.36 -12.88
C ARG A 112 14.02 27.48 -13.01
N GLY A 113 14.09 26.73 -14.12
CA GLY A 113 15.22 25.85 -14.41
C GLY A 113 15.21 24.52 -13.64
N HIS A 114 14.14 24.23 -12.90
CA HIS A 114 13.98 22.95 -12.22
C HIS A 114 13.43 21.87 -13.15
N ASP A 115 13.68 20.61 -12.82
CA ASP A 115 12.98 19.47 -13.40
C ASP A 115 11.58 19.33 -12.80
N TYR A 116 10.56 19.41 -13.65
CA TYR A 116 9.17 19.24 -13.26
C TYR A 116 8.35 18.61 -14.37
N ASN A 117 7.24 17.98 -13.99
CA ASN A 117 6.20 17.60 -14.94
C ASN A 117 4.85 18.25 -14.59
N MET A 118 4.07 18.51 -15.63
CA MET A 118 2.66 18.85 -15.52
C MET A 118 1.86 17.59 -15.85
N PHE A 119 0.93 17.21 -14.98
CA PHE A 119 0.14 16.00 -15.17
C PHE A 119 -1.34 16.26 -14.89
N ARG A 120 -2.20 15.44 -15.49
CA ARG A 120 -3.61 15.36 -15.13
C ARG A 120 -3.77 14.27 -14.08
N SER A 121 -4.32 14.62 -12.92
CA SER A 121 -4.51 13.63 -11.86
C SER A 121 -5.47 12.53 -12.31
N GLN A 122 -5.07 11.28 -12.10
CA GLN A 122 -5.91 10.10 -12.38
C GLN A 122 -6.81 9.73 -11.20
N ALA A 123 -6.41 10.11 -9.97
CA ALA A 123 -7.07 9.78 -8.72
C ALA A 123 -6.82 10.92 -7.71
N GLY A 124 -7.73 11.89 -7.66
CA GLY A 124 -7.75 13.00 -6.69
C GLY A 124 -6.41 13.70 -6.39
N GLY A 125 -6.26 14.34 -5.24
CA GLY A 125 -4.98 14.86 -4.74
C GLY A 125 -5.08 16.21 -4.04
N ALA A 126 -4.01 16.60 -3.36
CA ALA A 126 -3.94 17.83 -2.58
C ALA A 126 -2.66 18.64 -2.87
N CYS A 127 -2.73 19.96 -2.70
CA CYS A 127 -1.62 20.87 -2.88
C CYS A 127 -0.72 20.86 -1.64
N ASP A 128 0.53 20.45 -1.83
CA ASP A 128 1.57 20.35 -0.80
C ASP A 128 2.29 21.68 -0.50
N CYS A 129 1.92 22.78 -1.18
CA CYS A 129 2.60 24.05 -1.02
C CYS A 129 2.51 24.56 0.43
N GLY A 130 3.67 24.82 1.03
CA GLY A 130 3.81 25.29 2.41
C GLY A 130 4.09 24.18 3.44
N ASP A 131 4.00 22.90 3.06
CA ASP A 131 4.34 21.78 3.95
C ASP A 131 5.84 21.41 3.82
N GLU A 132 6.63 21.79 4.83
CA GLU A 132 8.08 21.55 4.89
C GLU A 132 8.44 20.05 5.00
N ASN A 133 7.46 19.18 5.25
CA ASN A 133 7.71 17.74 5.36
C ASN A 133 7.78 17.06 3.98
N VAL A 134 7.17 17.64 2.95
CA VAL A 134 7.02 17.03 1.61
C VAL A 134 7.62 17.87 0.47
N MET A 135 7.94 19.14 0.75
CA MET A 135 8.58 20.06 -0.19
C MET A 135 9.57 21.00 0.51
N LYS A 136 10.69 21.31 -0.16
CA LYS A 136 11.68 22.28 0.29
C LYS A 136 11.12 23.72 0.26
N LYS A 137 11.50 24.55 1.22
CA LYS A 137 10.94 25.90 1.43
C LYS A 137 11.12 26.84 0.22
N GLU A 138 12.19 26.64 -0.54
CA GLU A 138 12.51 27.44 -1.72
C GLU A 138 11.47 27.28 -2.83
N GLY A 139 10.71 26.17 -2.82
CA GLY A 139 9.62 25.90 -3.74
C GLY A 139 8.25 26.42 -3.29
N PHE A 140 8.14 27.05 -2.11
CA PHE A 140 6.86 27.58 -1.64
C PHE A 140 6.44 28.81 -2.42
N CYS A 141 5.13 28.94 -2.65
CA CYS A 141 4.59 30.14 -3.25
C CYS A 141 4.59 31.32 -2.26
N THR A 142 4.51 32.54 -2.78
CA THR A 142 4.50 33.77 -1.96
C THR A 142 3.32 33.88 -0.98
N SER A 143 2.25 33.09 -1.18
CA SER A 143 1.05 33.09 -0.34
C SER A 143 1.10 32.07 0.81
N HIS A 144 2.03 31.11 0.80
CA HIS A 144 2.11 30.02 1.78
C HIS A 144 3.52 29.90 2.37
N GLY A 145 3.63 29.32 3.56
CA GLY A 145 4.86 29.24 4.35
C GLY A 145 4.88 30.19 5.56
N LYS A 146 5.92 30.07 6.40
CA LYS A 146 6.04 30.71 7.72
C LYS A 146 6.14 32.24 7.73
N HIS A 147 6.03 32.91 6.57
CA HIS A 147 6.06 34.37 6.46
C HIS A 147 4.73 35.05 6.87
N ARG A 148 3.62 34.30 6.93
CA ARG A 148 2.36 34.77 7.53
C ARG A 148 2.27 34.31 8.98
N SER A 149 2.41 35.24 9.92
CA SER A 149 2.02 35.05 11.32
C SER A 149 0.93 36.07 11.65
N SER A 150 -0.34 35.76 11.37
CA SER A 150 -1.42 36.52 12.02
C SER A 150 -1.58 35.94 13.43
N SER A 151 -1.39 36.77 14.46
CA SER A 151 -1.40 36.35 15.86
C SER A 151 -2.77 36.51 16.53
N SER A 152 -3.79 36.93 15.78
CA SER A 152 -5.13 37.19 16.30
C SER A 152 -6.02 35.97 16.11
N ARG A 153 -6.54 35.41 17.21
CA ARG A 153 -7.64 34.44 17.18
C ARG A 153 -8.97 35.18 17.05
N PRO A 154 -9.96 34.63 16.33
CA PRO A 154 -11.30 35.20 16.30
C PRO A 154 -11.92 35.18 17.71
N PRO A 155 -12.78 36.16 18.07
CA PRO A 155 -13.51 36.15 19.32
C PRO A 155 -14.31 34.86 19.52
N ALA A 156 -14.32 34.30 20.74
CA ALA A 156 -14.96 33.01 21.02
C ALA A 156 -16.48 33.02 20.71
N ASP A 157 -17.14 34.15 20.97
CA ASP A 157 -18.56 34.38 20.69
C ASP A 157 -18.90 34.45 19.20
N ALA A 158 -17.92 34.77 18.34
CA ALA A 158 -18.10 34.78 16.90
C ALA A 158 -18.35 33.38 16.33
N LEU A 159 -17.88 32.32 17.00
CA LEU A 159 -17.94 30.93 16.53
C LEU A 159 -18.98 30.07 17.26
N HIS A 160 -19.65 30.59 18.30
CA HIS A 160 -20.64 29.81 19.07
C HIS A 160 -21.76 29.22 18.20
N MET A 161 -22.27 30.01 17.25
CA MET A 161 -23.30 29.52 16.35
C MET A 161 -22.76 28.47 15.38
N ALA A 162 -21.56 28.67 14.82
CA ALA A 162 -20.90 27.68 13.97
C ALA A 162 -20.72 26.34 14.70
N LYS A 163 -20.23 26.38 15.95
CA LYS A 163 -20.06 25.21 16.83
C LYS A 163 -21.37 24.51 17.19
N ALA A 164 -22.51 25.18 17.10
CA ALA A 164 -23.83 24.58 17.33
C ALA A 164 -24.44 23.98 16.05
N VAL A 165 -24.25 24.63 14.90
CA VAL A 165 -24.87 24.23 13.63
C VAL A 165 -24.10 23.08 12.97
N ILE A 166 -22.76 23.14 12.92
CA ILE A 166 -21.92 22.18 12.18
C ILE A 166 -22.11 20.73 12.65
N PRO A 167 -22.11 20.40 13.96
CA PRO A 167 -22.38 19.03 14.42
C PRO A 167 -23.72 18.48 13.96
N GLN A 168 -24.74 19.33 13.79
CA GLN A 168 -26.06 18.90 13.31
C GLN A 168 -26.05 18.58 11.80
N LEU A 169 -25.15 19.16 11.02
CA LEU A 169 -24.93 18.78 9.62
C LEU A 169 -24.32 17.39 9.52
N PHE A 170 -23.38 17.04 10.41
CA PHE A 170 -22.86 15.67 10.48
C PHE A 170 -23.91 14.67 10.93
N ASN A 171 -24.75 15.02 11.91
CA ASN A 171 -25.91 14.18 12.30
C ASN A 171 -26.89 13.97 11.14
N ARG A 172 -27.16 15.01 10.34
CA ARG A 172 -27.99 14.92 9.13
C ARG A 172 -27.36 13.95 8.12
N LEU A 173 -26.07 14.12 7.84
CA LEU A 173 -25.31 13.27 6.92
C LEU A 173 -25.33 11.81 7.37
N TYR A 174 -25.06 11.54 8.64
CA TYR A 174 -25.10 10.20 9.21
C TYR A 174 -26.50 9.57 9.07
N LYS A 175 -27.57 10.30 9.38
CA LYS A 175 -28.95 9.80 9.25
C LYS A 175 -29.40 9.53 7.81
N GLU A 176 -28.80 10.21 6.83
CA GLU A 176 -29.01 9.88 5.42
C GLU A 176 -28.34 8.56 5.02
N VAL A 177 -27.27 8.18 5.74
CA VAL A 177 -26.46 7.02 5.38
C VAL A 177 -26.80 5.77 6.21
N GLU A 178 -27.19 5.94 7.48
CA GLU A 178 -27.50 4.86 8.43
C GLU A 178 -28.52 3.82 7.94
N PRO A 179 -29.65 4.17 7.29
CA PRO A 179 -30.59 3.19 6.77
C PRO A 179 -29.97 2.29 5.68
N ARG A 180 -28.99 2.83 4.95
CA ARG A 180 -28.38 2.21 3.77
C ARG A 180 -27.19 1.33 4.13
N GLN A 181 -26.52 1.61 5.26
CA GLN A 181 -25.53 0.69 5.85
C GLN A 181 -26.12 -0.67 6.22
N ASN A 182 -27.43 -0.73 6.46
CA ASN A 182 -28.15 -1.95 6.84
C ASN A 182 -28.96 -2.56 5.68
N SER A 183 -28.91 -1.98 4.48
CA SER A 183 -29.59 -2.48 3.27
C SER A 183 -28.64 -3.20 2.33
N GLU A 184 -29.16 -4.00 1.40
CA GLU A 184 -28.36 -4.70 0.36
C GLU A 184 -27.70 -3.72 -0.64
N ASP A 185 -28.21 -2.49 -0.75
CA ASP A 185 -27.65 -1.46 -1.63
C ASP A 185 -26.44 -0.77 -0.98
N SER A 186 -25.22 -1.16 -1.41
CA SER A 186 -23.97 -0.48 -1.06
C SER A 186 -23.81 0.88 -1.75
N ILE A 187 -24.64 1.16 -2.76
CA ILE A 187 -24.49 2.29 -3.67
C ILE A 187 -25.15 3.55 -3.09
N LEU A 188 -24.32 4.45 -2.58
CA LEU A 188 -24.71 5.80 -2.17
C LEU A 188 -24.50 6.85 -3.27
N SER A 189 -23.70 6.56 -4.29
CA SER A 189 -23.43 7.49 -5.40
C SER A 189 -24.73 7.91 -6.10
N GLY A 190 -25.01 9.20 -6.15
CA GLY A 190 -26.24 9.75 -6.73
C GLY A 190 -27.35 10.09 -5.72
N ASN A 191 -27.11 9.95 -4.41
CA ASN A 191 -27.96 10.61 -3.42
C ASN A 191 -27.66 12.12 -3.40
N GLU A 192 -28.51 12.88 -4.09
CA GLU A 192 -28.41 14.34 -4.19
C GLU A 192 -28.26 15.02 -2.82
N ASP A 193 -28.94 14.56 -1.77
CA ASP A 193 -28.85 15.19 -0.46
C ASP A 193 -27.48 14.97 0.20
N VAL A 194 -26.90 13.77 0.10
CA VAL A 194 -25.58 13.45 0.65
C VAL A 194 -24.51 14.27 -0.07
N ASP A 195 -24.59 14.32 -1.41
CA ASP A 195 -23.74 15.15 -2.26
C ASP A 195 -23.81 16.62 -1.86
N GLU A 196 -25.03 17.17 -1.76
CA GLU A 196 -25.25 18.58 -1.47
C GLU A 196 -24.82 18.98 -0.05
N ILE A 197 -24.89 18.07 0.92
CA ILE A 197 -24.38 18.26 2.29
C ILE A 197 -22.85 18.30 2.29
N VAL A 198 -22.19 17.33 1.64
CA VAL A 198 -20.72 17.30 1.56
C VAL A 198 -20.19 18.53 0.82
N ASP A 199 -20.79 18.90 -0.31
CA ASP A 199 -20.43 20.10 -1.07
C ASP A 199 -20.60 21.37 -0.22
N PHE A 200 -21.63 21.44 0.62
CA PHE A 200 -21.83 22.55 1.56
C PHE A 200 -20.79 22.59 2.67
N LEU A 201 -20.40 21.44 3.23
CA LEU A 201 -19.31 21.36 4.21
C LEU A 201 -17.97 21.77 3.59
N GLN A 202 -17.69 21.35 2.35
CA GLN A 202 -16.51 21.78 1.60
C GLN A 202 -16.49 23.29 1.34
N GLU A 203 -17.64 23.90 1.02
CA GLU A 203 -17.77 25.36 0.88
C GLU A 203 -17.41 26.09 2.19
N LEU A 204 -17.85 25.56 3.34
CA LEU A 204 -17.52 26.13 4.66
C LEU A 204 -16.03 25.99 5.00
N CYS A 205 -15.33 25.01 4.43
CA CYS A 205 -13.91 24.75 4.62
C CYS A 205 -12.97 25.71 3.87
N GLU A 206 -13.47 26.66 3.07
CA GLU A 206 -12.61 27.60 2.33
C GLU A 206 -11.73 28.46 3.25
N GLY A 207 -12.22 28.85 4.43
CA GLY A 207 -11.47 29.62 5.43
C GLY A 207 -10.92 28.72 6.55
N GLU A 208 -9.73 29.06 7.08
CA GLU A 208 -9.05 28.26 8.12
C GLU A 208 -9.87 28.21 9.42
N VAL A 209 -10.48 29.33 9.81
CA VAL A 209 -11.25 29.41 11.06
C VAL A 209 -12.42 28.43 11.08
N LEU A 210 -13.26 28.42 10.04
CA LEU A 210 -14.40 27.50 9.97
C LEU A 210 -13.94 26.06 9.76
N ARG A 211 -12.87 25.85 8.98
CA ARG A 211 -12.23 24.54 8.85
C ARG A 211 -11.82 23.97 10.20
N SER A 212 -11.26 24.80 11.10
CA SER A 212 -10.94 24.37 12.47
C SER A 212 -12.18 23.98 13.26
N VAL A 213 -13.30 24.70 13.12
CA VAL A 213 -14.55 24.31 13.81
C VAL A 213 -15.09 22.98 13.28
N ILE A 214 -14.98 22.73 11.98
CA ILE A 214 -15.36 21.47 11.34
C ILE A 214 -14.45 20.33 11.86
N CYS A 215 -13.14 20.57 11.93
CA CYS A 215 -12.17 19.63 12.49
C CYS A 215 -12.48 19.28 13.95
N ASP A 216 -12.71 20.29 14.80
CA ASP A 216 -13.06 20.12 16.21
C ASP A 216 -14.35 19.27 16.33
N ALA A 217 -15.36 19.56 15.52
CA ALA A 217 -16.61 18.81 15.51
C ALA A 217 -16.41 17.36 15.06
N MET A 218 -15.51 17.09 14.11
CA MET A 218 -15.25 15.72 13.64
C MET A 218 -14.57 14.84 14.68
N VAL A 219 -13.65 15.40 15.47
CA VAL A 219 -12.86 14.66 16.47
C VAL A 219 -13.60 14.52 17.80
N GLN A 220 -14.58 15.39 18.08
CA GLN A 220 -15.40 15.30 19.30
C GLN A 220 -16.22 14.00 19.36
N GLU A 221 -16.31 13.43 20.56
CA GLU A 221 -17.13 12.25 20.84
C GLU A 221 -18.63 12.59 20.74
N CYS A 222 -19.38 11.78 20.01
CA CYS A 222 -20.82 11.98 19.82
C CYS A 222 -21.63 11.43 21.01
N PHE A 223 -22.13 12.32 21.89
CA PHE A 223 -22.98 11.93 23.03
C PHE A 223 -24.44 11.58 22.67
N ASP A 224 -24.94 11.94 21.49
CA ASP A 224 -26.39 11.97 21.20
C ASP A 224 -26.95 10.78 20.39
N ILE A 225 -26.14 9.80 20.00
CA ILE A 225 -26.62 8.64 19.21
C ILE A 225 -27.44 7.66 20.10
N SER A 226 -27.26 7.69 21.42
CA SER A 226 -27.86 6.72 22.35
C SER A 226 -29.36 6.90 22.62
N GLN A 227 -29.98 8.03 22.30
CA GLN A 227 -31.41 8.25 22.58
C GLN A 227 -32.33 7.90 21.40
N SER A 228 -31.84 7.97 20.16
CA SER A 228 -32.63 7.62 18.96
C SER A 228 -32.86 6.10 18.79
N ASP A 229 -31.99 5.29 19.40
CA ASP A 229 -32.01 3.83 19.26
C ASP A 229 -33.15 3.15 20.07
N GLN A 230 -33.76 3.86 21.04
CA GLN A 230 -34.85 3.32 21.88
C GLN A 230 -36.26 3.55 21.31
N GLU A 231 -36.47 4.56 20.45
CA GLU A 231 -37.80 4.85 19.90
C GLU A 231 -38.13 4.07 18.63
N LEU A 232 -37.13 3.70 17.80
CA LEU A 232 -37.37 2.97 16.55
C LEU A 232 -37.57 1.45 16.71
N ARG A 233 -37.02 0.83 17.77
CA ARG A 233 -37.08 -0.63 17.99
C ARG A 233 -38.46 -1.16 18.38
N ARG A 234 -39.49 -0.31 18.46
CA ARG A 234 -40.87 -0.73 18.79
C ARG A 234 -41.76 -1.02 17.58
N VAL A 235 -41.30 -0.78 16.35
CA VAL A 235 -42.21 -0.83 15.18
C VAL A 235 -42.01 -2.05 14.27
N ASP A 236 -40.80 -2.58 14.11
CA ASP A 236 -40.58 -3.70 13.16
C ASP A 236 -40.19 -5.00 13.87
N SER A 237 -41.18 -5.65 14.48
CA SER A 237 -41.11 -7.07 14.82
C SER A 237 -42.18 -7.82 14.03
N GLU A 238 -41.87 -8.22 12.79
CA GLU A 238 -42.46 -9.37 12.08
C GLU A 238 -42.03 -9.37 10.60
N GLN A 239 -40.87 -9.97 10.29
CA GLN A 239 -40.70 -10.81 9.10
C GLN A 239 -39.29 -11.43 9.07
N SER A 240 -39.23 -12.74 9.29
CA SER A 240 -38.05 -13.55 8.99
C SER A 240 -37.90 -13.72 7.49
N CYS A 241 -36.72 -13.45 6.92
CA CYS A 241 -36.37 -13.94 5.59
C CYS A 241 -34.90 -14.36 5.53
N SER A 242 -34.70 -15.51 4.89
CA SER A 242 -33.46 -16.27 4.75
C SER A 242 -32.56 -15.68 3.66
N SER A 243 -31.63 -14.79 3.99
CA SER A 243 -30.43 -14.44 3.19
C SER A 243 -29.37 -13.69 4.02
N PHE A 244 -29.32 -13.95 5.33
CA PHE A 244 -28.43 -13.26 6.28
C PHE A 244 -27.08 -13.97 6.43
N HIS A 245 -26.06 -13.57 5.68
CA HIS A 245 -24.67 -13.98 5.99
C HIS A 245 -23.63 -12.86 6.00
N PHE A 246 -23.84 -11.73 5.29
CA PHE A 246 -22.82 -10.68 5.18
C PHE A 246 -22.75 -9.78 6.43
N LEU A 247 -23.85 -9.13 6.83
CA LEU A 247 -23.91 -8.26 8.03
C LEU A 247 -24.12 -9.05 9.34
N SER A 248 -24.79 -10.20 9.29
CA SER A 248 -25.01 -11.05 10.48
C SER A 248 -23.72 -11.75 10.95
N ALA A 249 -22.76 -12.03 10.05
CA ALA A 249 -21.47 -12.61 10.41
C ALA A 249 -20.54 -11.57 11.03
N ILE A 250 -20.57 -10.32 10.55
CA ILE A 250 -19.82 -9.21 11.14
C ILE A 250 -20.36 -8.91 12.55
N CYS A 251 -21.70 -8.80 12.71
CA CYS A 251 -22.33 -8.58 14.00
C CYS A 251 -22.29 -9.80 14.96
N SER A 252 -22.33 -11.04 14.46
CA SER A 252 -22.22 -12.26 15.29
C SER A 252 -20.78 -12.54 15.75
N TYR A 253 -19.77 -12.10 15.00
CA TYR A 253 -18.38 -12.29 15.38
C TYR A 253 -17.92 -11.25 16.41
N ASP A 254 -18.34 -9.98 16.26
CA ASP A 254 -18.09 -8.94 17.26
C ASP A 254 -18.75 -9.24 18.61
N SER A 255 -19.91 -9.90 18.61
CA SER A 255 -20.59 -10.33 19.83
C SER A 255 -19.99 -11.59 20.48
N ALA A 256 -19.18 -12.37 19.75
CA ALA A 256 -18.58 -13.60 20.27
C ALA A 256 -17.16 -13.43 20.82
N ASN A 257 -16.42 -12.38 20.43
CA ASN A 257 -14.99 -12.28 20.78
C ASN A 257 -14.50 -10.96 21.38
N ASN A 258 -15.33 -9.92 21.57
CA ASN A 258 -14.89 -8.68 22.22
C ASN A 258 -15.94 -8.16 23.22
N CYS A 259 -15.76 -8.48 24.50
CA CYS A 259 -16.43 -7.82 25.61
C CYS A 259 -15.67 -6.53 26.01
N TYR A 260 -15.29 -5.72 25.02
CA TYR A 260 -14.72 -4.40 25.24
C TYR A 260 -15.84 -3.36 25.17
N GLU A 261 -15.84 -2.45 26.14
CA GLU A 261 -16.70 -1.27 26.22
C GLU A 261 -16.85 -0.64 24.83
N ARG A 262 -18.08 -0.31 24.39
CA ARG A 262 -18.27 0.50 23.18
C ARG A 262 -17.53 1.82 23.40
N GLU A 263 -16.37 1.96 22.78
CA GLU A 263 -15.64 3.21 22.73
C GLU A 263 -16.57 4.31 22.18
N SER A 264 -16.46 5.49 22.77
CA SER A 264 -17.09 6.72 22.30
C SER A 264 -16.78 6.94 20.82
N ALA A 265 -17.80 6.82 19.96
CA ALA A 265 -17.65 7.05 18.52
C ALA A 265 -17.68 8.56 18.21
N SER A 266 -16.69 9.04 17.45
CA SER A 266 -16.66 10.39 16.88
C SER A 266 -17.32 10.42 15.50
N PHE A 267 -17.64 11.60 14.97
CA PHE A 267 -18.10 11.70 13.58
C PHE A 267 -17.04 11.22 12.57
N LEU A 268 -15.77 11.36 12.92
CA LEU A 268 -14.67 10.85 12.12
C LEU A 268 -14.70 9.32 11.99
N ASP A 269 -15.01 8.60 13.08
CA ASP A 269 -15.18 7.14 13.05
C ASP A 269 -16.31 6.73 12.10
N LEU A 270 -17.45 7.43 12.18
CA LEU A 270 -18.62 7.16 11.34
C LEU A 270 -18.33 7.42 9.86
N LEU A 271 -17.65 8.53 9.53
CA LEU A 271 -17.32 8.85 8.15
C LEU A 271 -16.26 7.90 7.58
N LEU A 272 -15.31 7.45 8.40
CA LEU A 272 -14.37 6.40 8.01
C LEU A 272 -15.10 5.08 7.69
N ASP A 273 -16.09 4.70 8.49
CA ASP A 273 -16.92 3.52 8.21
C ASP A 273 -17.66 3.65 6.88
N ILE A 274 -18.18 4.85 6.56
CA ILE A 274 -18.83 5.13 5.29
C ILE A 274 -17.85 4.97 4.12
N VAL A 275 -16.65 5.55 4.23
CA VAL A 275 -15.60 5.45 3.20
C VAL A 275 -15.19 4.00 2.95
N ILE A 276 -15.17 3.17 3.99
CA ILE A 276 -14.71 1.78 3.90
C ILE A 276 -15.84 0.85 3.42
N LYS A 277 -17.11 1.11 3.77
CA LYS A 277 -18.23 0.17 3.57
C LYS A 277 -19.12 0.48 2.36
N LEU A 278 -19.12 1.71 1.85
CA LEU A 278 -20.14 2.17 0.89
C LEU A 278 -19.53 2.79 -0.36
N ASP A 279 -20.30 2.78 -1.46
CA ASP A 279 -19.86 3.26 -2.77
C ASP A 279 -20.05 4.78 -2.96
N PHE A 280 -19.80 5.57 -1.91
CA PHE A 280 -19.71 7.04 -1.97
C PHE A 280 -18.32 7.60 -1.60
N PRO A 281 -17.20 7.02 -2.08
CA PRO A 281 -15.91 7.40 -1.54
C PRO A 281 -15.39 8.74 -2.07
N GLU A 282 -15.49 9.05 -3.36
CA GLU A 282 -14.62 10.11 -3.93
C GLU A 282 -14.83 11.50 -3.30
N LYS A 283 -16.08 11.99 -3.23
CA LYS A 283 -16.37 13.30 -2.63
C LYS A 283 -16.10 13.33 -1.14
N LEU A 284 -16.46 12.26 -0.42
CA LEU A 284 -16.25 12.19 1.01
C LEU A 284 -14.76 12.10 1.35
N VAL A 285 -14.00 11.26 0.64
CA VAL A 285 -12.53 11.18 0.74
C VAL A 285 -11.91 12.56 0.46
N THR A 286 -12.34 13.25 -0.59
CA THR A 286 -11.88 14.61 -0.92
C THR A 286 -12.14 15.58 0.23
N PHE A 287 -13.34 15.56 0.82
CA PHE A 287 -13.68 16.37 1.98
C PHE A 287 -12.79 16.04 3.20
N LEU A 288 -12.62 14.76 3.55
CA LEU A 288 -11.76 14.32 4.66
C LEU A 288 -10.31 14.78 4.47
N LEU A 289 -9.80 14.75 3.24
CA LEU A 289 -8.45 15.20 2.89
C LEU A 289 -8.30 16.72 2.92
N GLN A 290 -9.36 17.49 2.62
CA GLN A 290 -9.33 18.97 2.68
C GLN A 290 -9.09 19.50 4.10
N LEU A 291 -9.34 18.68 5.12
CA LEU A 291 -9.18 19.03 6.53
C LEU A 291 -7.75 18.79 7.05
N LEU A 292 -6.88 18.12 6.30
CA LEU A 292 -5.50 17.81 6.68
C LEU A 292 -4.61 19.01 7.09
N PRO A 293 -4.84 20.26 6.63
CA PRO A 293 -4.08 21.40 7.14
C PRO A 293 -4.20 21.58 8.67
N ASN A 294 -5.31 21.16 9.29
CA ASN A 294 -5.46 21.17 10.74
C ASN A 294 -4.68 19.99 11.37
N GLN A 295 -3.70 20.30 12.22
CA GLN A 295 -2.78 19.29 12.77
C GLN A 295 -3.44 18.35 13.77
N GLU A 296 -4.36 18.85 14.61
CA GLU A 296 -5.06 18.01 15.60
C GLU A 296 -5.95 16.99 14.90
N TYR A 297 -6.69 17.45 13.88
CA TYR A 297 -7.47 16.58 13.00
C TYR A 297 -6.59 15.59 12.24
N LYS A 298 -5.47 16.03 11.63
CA LYS A 298 -4.56 15.15 10.88
C LYS A 298 -4.05 14.00 11.74
N ILE A 299 -3.68 14.29 12.99
CA ILE A 299 -3.26 13.27 13.96
C ILE A 299 -4.43 12.32 14.26
N ALA A 300 -5.60 12.84 14.63
CA ALA A 300 -6.77 12.04 14.98
C ALA A 300 -7.23 11.15 13.80
N PHE A 301 -7.29 11.71 12.60
CA PHE A 301 -7.66 10.98 11.38
C PHE A 301 -6.70 9.85 11.08
N THR A 302 -5.39 10.09 11.21
CA THR A 302 -4.40 9.05 11.00
C THR A 302 -4.51 7.95 12.05
N GLN A 303 -4.70 8.32 13.32
CA GLN A 303 -4.91 7.37 14.41
C GLN A 303 -6.14 6.49 14.17
N LYS A 304 -7.28 7.08 13.79
CA LYS A 304 -8.52 6.33 13.52
C LYS A 304 -8.41 5.48 12.25
N PHE A 305 -7.76 5.99 11.20
CA PHE A 305 -7.49 5.21 9.98
C PHE A 305 -6.62 3.98 10.27
N CYS A 306 -5.56 4.12 11.08
CA CYS A 306 -4.71 3.00 11.47
C CYS A 306 -5.48 1.93 12.27
N GLN A 307 -6.44 2.32 13.11
CA GLN A 307 -7.29 1.38 13.85
C GLN A 307 -8.20 0.56 12.91
N LYS A 308 -8.49 1.06 11.70
CA LYS A 308 -9.35 0.39 10.72
C LYS A 308 -8.65 -0.65 9.86
N TYR A 309 -7.33 -0.82 9.96
CA TYR A 309 -6.59 -1.78 9.13
C TYR A 309 -7.11 -3.21 9.19
N GLN A 310 -7.50 -3.68 10.37
CA GLN A 310 -8.02 -5.04 10.50
C GLN A 310 -9.39 -5.21 9.83
N GLU A 311 -10.24 -4.19 9.89
CA GLU A 311 -11.54 -4.18 9.20
C GLU A 311 -11.36 -4.10 7.69
N ILE A 312 -10.48 -3.20 7.22
CA ILE A 312 -10.10 -3.05 5.82
C ILE A 312 -9.59 -4.39 5.24
N GLY A 313 -8.63 -5.04 5.91
CA GLY A 313 -8.08 -6.31 5.45
C GLY A 313 -9.14 -7.42 5.34
N LYS A 314 -10.07 -7.48 6.29
CA LYS A 314 -11.20 -8.43 6.24
C LYS A 314 -12.12 -8.12 5.06
N LEU A 315 -12.53 -6.88 4.86
CA LEU A 315 -13.42 -6.50 3.76
C LEU A 315 -12.78 -6.79 2.39
N LEU A 316 -11.50 -6.46 2.21
CA LEU A 316 -10.76 -6.79 0.99
C LEU A 316 -10.74 -8.30 0.69
N THR A 317 -10.70 -9.16 1.72
CA THR A 317 -10.77 -10.62 1.53
C THR A 317 -12.18 -11.16 1.26
N LEU A 318 -13.22 -10.37 1.54
CA LEU A 318 -14.62 -10.74 1.34
C LEU A 318 -15.20 -10.21 0.02
N CYS A 319 -14.55 -9.22 -0.61
CA CYS A 319 -14.92 -8.74 -1.94
C CYS A 319 -14.96 -9.90 -2.94
N SER A 320 -16.03 -9.97 -3.71
CA SER A 320 -16.29 -11.07 -4.64
C SER A 320 -15.95 -10.71 -6.08
N THR A 321 -15.80 -9.41 -6.39
CA THR A 321 -15.49 -8.94 -7.75
C THR A 321 -14.25 -8.04 -7.78
N LEU A 322 -13.55 -8.02 -8.92
CA LEU A 322 -12.40 -7.14 -9.14
C LEU A 322 -12.76 -5.66 -8.98
N HIS A 323 -13.96 -5.27 -9.41
CA HIS A 323 -14.41 -3.87 -9.33
C HIS A 323 -14.53 -3.37 -7.89
N GLU A 324 -15.11 -4.18 -7.00
CA GLU A 324 -15.21 -3.88 -5.56
C GLU A 324 -13.82 -3.70 -4.94
N VAL A 325 -12.88 -4.60 -5.28
CA VAL A 325 -11.50 -4.53 -4.78
C VAL A 325 -10.81 -3.27 -5.26
N GLU A 326 -10.89 -2.94 -6.56
CA GLU A 326 -10.28 -1.73 -7.12
C GLU A 326 -10.84 -0.47 -6.47
N GLN A 327 -12.15 -0.39 -6.30
CA GLN A 327 -12.79 0.79 -5.72
C GLN A 327 -12.39 1.02 -4.25
N LEU A 328 -12.44 -0.04 -3.42
CA LEU A 328 -12.01 0.03 -2.03
C LEU A 328 -10.50 0.35 -1.94
N SER A 329 -9.69 -0.34 -2.75
CA SER A 329 -8.24 -0.13 -2.83
C SER A 329 -7.87 1.31 -3.17
N ASN A 330 -8.52 1.89 -4.19
CA ASN A 330 -8.29 3.27 -4.60
C ASN A 330 -8.65 4.26 -3.49
N SER A 331 -9.73 4.00 -2.76
CA SER A 331 -10.18 4.87 -1.66
C SER A 331 -9.19 4.85 -0.48
N ILE A 332 -8.72 3.64 -0.11
CA ILE A 332 -7.72 3.45 0.94
C ILE A 332 -6.40 4.13 0.57
N VAL A 333 -5.87 3.82 -0.61
CA VAL A 333 -4.56 4.32 -1.06
C VAL A 333 -4.57 5.83 -1.24
N HIS A 334 -5.68 6.41 -1.73
CA HIS A 334 -5.81 7.85 -1.87
C HIS A 334 -5.75 8.57 -0.50
N ILE A 335 -6.31 7.98 0.56
CA ILE A 335 -6.17 8.51 1.92
C ILE A 335 -4.75 8.27 2.44
N SER A 336 -4.30 7.03 2.44
CA SER A 336 -3.08 6.61 3.13
C SER A 336 -1.81 7.28 2.61
N VAL A 337 -1.71 7.51 1.30
CA VAL A 337 -0.57 8.23 0.68
C VAL A 337 -0.45 9.65 1.25
N GLN A 338 -1.57 10.31 1.52
CA GLN A 338 -1.60 11.66 2.10
C GLN A 338 -1.25 11.66 3.59
N LEU A 339 -1.59 10.58 4.31
CA LEU A 339 -1.32 10.45 5.74
C LEU A 339 0.14 10.03 6.00
N PHE A 340 0.66 9.06 5.25
CA PHE A 340 1.98 8.47 5.49
C PHE A 340 3.13 9.16 4.75
N SER A 341 2.85 10.18 3.95
CA SER A 341 3.91 11.04 3.39
C SER A 341 4.70 11.79 4.47
N ASN A 342 4.10 12.01 5.66
CA ASN A 342 4.73 12.73 6.77
C ASN A 342 5.46 11.79 7.74
N GLN A 343 6.80 11.79 7.69
CA GLN A 343 7.65 10.94 8.54
C GLN A 343 7.36 11.11 10.04
N SER A 344 7.13 12.33 10.53
CA SER A 344 6.92 12.59 11.96
C SER A 344 5.62 11.97 12.46
N LEU A 345 4.57 12.05 11.66
CA LEU A 345 3.26 11.47 11.95
C LEU A 345 3.31 9.94 11.90
N VAL A 346 3.95 9.37 10.87
CA VAL A 346 4.18 7.93 10.78
C VAL A 346 4.96 7.42 11.99
N THR A 347 6.04 8.12 12.38
CA THR A 347 6.83 7.75 13.57
C THR A 347 5.96 7.69 14.81
N LYS A 348 5.06 8.67 14.99
CA LYS A 348 4.09 8.69 16.08
C LYS A 348 3.16 7.47 16.03
N MET A 349 2.60 7.12 14.86
CA MET A 349 1.70 5.96 14.73
C MET A 349 2.42 4.63 14.98
N VAL A 350 3.67 4.51 14.53
CA VAL A 350 4.51 3.33 14.79
C VAL A 350 4.76 3.15 16.28
N GLN A 351 5.03 4.24 17.02
CA GLN A 351 5.32 4.21 18.45
C GLN A 351 4.07 4.05 19.32
N GLU A 352 2.97 4.74 18.99
CA GLU A 352 1.77 4.78 19.83
C GLU A 352 0.76 3.68 19.51
N GLN A 353 0.69 3.22 18.25
CA GLN A 353 -0.30 2.24 17.79
C GLN A 353 0.32 0.95 17.25
N ASN A 354 1.65 0.78 17.33
CA ASN A 354 2.35 -0.39 16.77
C ASN A 354 2.04 -0.62 15.29
N LEU A 355 1.92 0.45 14.51
CA LEU A 355 1.42 0.43 13.13
C LEU A 355 2.05 -0.68 12.26
N LEU A 356 3.38 -0.87 12.33
CA LEU A 356 4.06 -1.90 11.54
C LEU A 356 3.60 -3.31 11.91
N HIS A 357 3.42 -3.61 13.21
CA HIS A 357 2.91 -4.91 13.66
C HIS A 357 1.48 -5.13 13.22
N VAL A 358 0.64 -4.09 13.24
CA VAL A 358 -0.75 -4.15 12.76
C VAL A 358 -0.77 -4.49 11.27
N MET A 359 -0.01 -3.77 10.43
CA MET A 359 0.07 -4.03 8.98
C MET A 359 0.54 -5.45 8.67
N VAL A 360 1.65 -5.90 9.28
CA VAL A 360 2.19 -7.25 9.07
C VAL A 360 1.21 -8.33 9.55
N LYS A 361 0.53 -8.11 10.67
CA LYS A 361 -0.50 -9.02 11.18
C LYS A 361 -1.67 -9.14 10.20
N VAL A 362 -2.18 -8.03 9.69
CA VAL A 362 -3.28 -8.02 8.71
C VAL A 362 -2.88 -8.78 7.44
N LEU A 363 -1.68 -8.54 6.91
CA LEU A 363 -1.17 -9.27 5.75
C LEU A 363 -1.10 -10.79 6.00
N LEU A 364 -0.58 -11.21 7.15
CA LEU A 364 -0.53 -12.63 7.53
C LEU A 364 -1.93 -13.24 7.67
N GLU A 365 -2.89 -12.51 8.25
CA GLU A 365 -4.29 -12.95 8.35
C GLU A 365 -4.94 -13.12 6.97
N MET A 366 -4.71 -12.17 6.05
CA MET A 366 -5.18 -12.26 4.67
C MET A 366 -4.57 -13.46 3.95
N MET A 367 -3.24 -13.64 4.03
CA MET A 367 -2.54 -14.75 3.39
C MET A 367 -2.97 -16.11 3.95
N ARG A 368 -3.29 -16.21 5.25
CA ARG A 368 -3.74 -17.47 5.86
C ARG A 368 -4.95 -18.08 5.15
N THR A 369 -5.81 -17.26 4.56
CA THR A 369 -6.98 -17.72 3.78
C THR A 369 -6.63 -18.33 2.42
N THR A 370 -5.40 -18.09 1.94
CA THR A 370 -4.91 -18.49 0.62
C THR A 370 -3.91 -19.63 0.66
N LEU A 371 -3.41 -19.99 1.85
CA LEU A 371 -2.40 -21.03 2.01
C LEU A 371 -2.90 -22.42 1.62
N HIS A 372 -2.05 -23.18 0.94
CA HIS A 372 -2.30 -24.58 0.60
C HIS A 372 -1.03 -25.44 0.73
N PRO A 373 -1.19 -26.76 0.97
CA PRO A 373 -0.05 -27.68 0.97
C PRO A 373 0.60 -27.76 -0.40
N VAL A 374 1.93 -27.80 -0.42
CA VAL A 374 2.72 -27.99 -1.64
C VAL A 374 3.33 -29.40 -1.67
N LYS A 375 3.57 -29.90 -2.88
CA LYS A 375 4.34 -31.14 -3.09
C LYS A 375 5.73 -30.79 -3.61
N VAL A 376 6.72 -31.51 -3.12
CA VAL A 376 8.10 -31.47 -3.62
C VAL A 376 8.49 -32.92 -3.90
N ASN A 377 8.99 -33.19 -5.10
CA ASN A 377 9.29 -34.54 -5.57
C ASN A 377 8.09 -35.50 -5.42
N GLY A 378 6.90 -35.02 -5.78
CA GLY A 378 5.63 -35.75 -5.66
C GLY A 378 5.12 -36.00 -4.23
N GLN A 379 5.83 -35.58 -3.18
CA GLN A 379 5.46 -35.80 -1.78
C GLN A 379 5.00 -34.51 -1.09
N LEU A 380 3.98 -34.60 -0.24
CA LEU A 380 3.55 -33.46 0.57
C LEU A 380 4.61 -33.12 1.62
N VAL A 381 4.93 -31.84 1.74
CA VAL A 381 5.89 -31.31 2.72
C VAL A 381 5.18 -30.54 3.84
N ASP A 382 5.84 -30.32 4.98
CA ASP A 382 5.29 -29.57 6.13
C ASP A 382 5.43 -28.04 5.93
N HIS A 383 5.14 -27.59 4.71
CA HIS A 383 5.19 -26.19 4.32
C HIS A 383 3.96 -25.83 3.51
N LEU A 384 3.42 -24.64 3.77
CA LEU A 384 2.26 -24.09 3.07
C LEU A 384 2.69 -22.88 2.27
N VAL A 385 2.23 -22.82 1.03
CA VAL A 385 2.50 -21.72 0.12
C VAL A 385 1.20 -21.05 -0.32
N ILE A 386 1.31 -19.80 -0.77
CA ILE A 386 0.17 -19.04 -1.30
C ILE A 386 -0.40 -19.73 -2.53
N ASN A 387 -1.70 -19.99 -2.52
CA ASN A 387 -2.42 -20.43 -3.70
C ASN A 387 -2.80 -19.22 -4.57
N CYS A 388 -2.08 -19.05 -5.67
CA CYS A 388 -2.31 -17.96 -6.63
C CYS A 388 -3.65 -18.09 -7.39
N ASP A 389 -4.38 -19.21 -7.23
CA ASP A 389 -5.73 -19.34 -7.78
C ASP A 389 -6.82 -18.67 -6.94
N LYS A 390 -6.53 -18.30 -5.70
CA LYS A 390 -7.49 -17.67 -4.79
C LYS A 390 -7.76 -16.23 -5.20
N GLU A 391 -9.02 -15.81 -5.10
CA GLU A 391 -9.48 -14.46 -5.48
C GLU A 391 -8.68 -13.36 -4.78
N VAL A 392 -8.36 -13.54 -3.48
CA VAL A 392 -7.51 -12.64 -2.70
C VAL A 392 -6.17 -12.32 -3.38
N ILE A 393 -5.60 -13.31 -4.08
CA ILE A 393 -4.32 -13.17 -4.78
C ILE A 393 -4.55 -12.70 -6.22
N LYS A 394 -5.52 -13.29 -6.93
CA LYS A 394 -5.86 -12.94 -8.33
C LYS A 394 -6.31 -11.49 -8.49
N TYR A 395 -7.08 -10.97 -7.54
CA TYR A 395 -7.59 -9.59 -7.56
C TYR A 395 -6.71 -8.62 -6.77
N HIS A 396 -5.52 -9.05 -6.33
CA HIS A 396 -4.57 -8.20 -5.62
C HIS A 396 -5.14 -7.54 -4.35
N CYS A 397 -6.02 -8.24 -3.61
CA CYS A 397 -6.66 -7.68 -2.42
C CYS A 397 -5.66 -7.23 -1.34
N TYR A 398 -4.45 -7.79 -1.31
CA TYR A 398 -3.36 -7.43 -0.38
C TYR A 398 -2.66 -6.12 -0.73
N TRP A 399 -2.79 -5.64 -1.97
CA TRP A 399 -2.01 -4.54 -2.52
C TRP A 399 -2.13 -3.22 -1.74
N PRO A 400 -3.32 -2.76 -1.29
CA PRO A 400 -3.43 -1.51 -0.52
C PRO A 400 -2.58 -1.53 0.76
N ILE A 401 -2.57 -2.67 1.45
CA ILE A 401 -1.84 -2.82 2.71
C ILE A 401 -0.32 -2.87 2.46
N ILE A 402 0.11 -3.57 1.40
CA ILE A 402 1.53 -3.61 0.99
C ILE A 402 2.01 -2.22 0.54
N SER A 403 1.21 -1.51 -0.26
CA SER A 403 1.50 -0.15 -0.71
C SER A 403 1.71 0.79 0.48
N ASP A 404 0.80 0.75 1.46
CA ASP A 404 0.92 1.53 2.68
C ASP A 404 2.16 1.15 3.51
N PHE A 405 2.43 -0.14 3.64
CA PHE A 405 3.61 -0.63 4.32
C PHE A 405 4.89 -0.12 3.66
N ILE A 406 4.99 -0.16 2.32
CA ILE A 406 6.12 0.39 1.56
C ILE A 406 6.26 1.89 1.79
N ASN A 407 5.16 2.65 1.71
CA ASN A 407 5.17 4.10 1.97
C ASN A 407 5.68 4.42 3.39
N VAL A 408 5.33 3.59 4.37
CA VAL A 408 5.78 3.72 5.76
C VAL A 408 7.28 3.37 5.90
N VAL A 409 7.75 2.25 5.35
CA VAL A 409 9.16 1.82 5.49
C VAL A 409 10.13 2.56 4.58
N THR A 410 9.65 3.29 3.57
CA THR A 410 10.50 4.17 2.74
C THR A 410 11.12 5.30 3.58
N HIS A 411 10.48 5.70 4.68
CA HIS A 411 11.07 6.60 5.65
C HIS A 411 12.20 5.89 6.41
N HIS A 412 13.44 6.34 6.24
CA HIS A 412 14.63 5.67 6.80
C HIS A 412 14.58 5.47 8.32
N THR A 413 13.96 6.39 9.06
CA THR A 413 13.79 6.24 10.52
C THR A 413 12.86 5.07 10.87
N ILE A 414 11.82 4.85 10.05
CA ILE A 414 10.86 3.77 10.28
C ILE A 414 11.43 2.43 9.82
N ALA A 415 12.11 2.39 8.68
CA ALA A 415 12.89 1.21 8.28
C ALA A 415 13.88 0.79 9.36
N TYR A 416 14.55 1.74 10.02
CA TYR A 416 15.45 1.43 11.13
C TYR A 416 14.74 0.78 12.31
N ILE A 417 13.55 1.28 12.68
CA ILE A 417 12.71 0.69 13.73
C ILE A 417 12.33 -0.74 13.33
N PHE A 418 11.91 -0.95 12.08
CA PHE A 418 11.55 -2.27 11.54
C PHE A 418 12.72 -3.26 11.58
N MET A 419 13.89 -2.86 11.08
CA MET A 419 15.09 -3.70 10.99
C MET A 419 15.71 -4.04 12.36
N LYS A 420 15.41 -3.26 13.40
CA LYS A 420 15.83 -3.54 14.78
C LYS A 420 14.91 -4.51 15.51
N ASP A 421 13.65 -4.60 15.10
CA ASP A 421 12.65 -5.43 15.78
C ASP A 421 12.71 -6.87 15.25
N SER A 422 13.34 -7.76 16.01
CA SER A 422 13.50 -9.17 15.64
C SER A 422 12.17 -9.93 15.55
N ASP A 423 11.18 -9.60 16.39
CA ASP A 423 9.86 -10.26 16.36
C ASP A 423 9.07 -9.84 15.11
N LEU A 424 9.15 -8.57 14.75
CA LEU A 424 8.54 -8.07 13.53
C LEU A 424 9.21 -8.63 12.26
N LEU A 425 10.55 -8.70 12.25
CA LEU A 425 11.31 -9.35 11.18
C LEU A 425 10.93 -10.83 11.06
N GLU A 426 10.79 -11.56 12.17
CA GLU A 426 10.37 -12.95 12.14
C GLU A 426 8.98 -13.11 11.49
N LYS A 427 8.01 -12.28 11.89
CA LYS A 427 6.66 -12.29 11.29
C LYS A 427 6.71 -11.96 9.79
N TRP A 428 7.52 -10.98 9.40
CA TRP A 428 7.72 -10.64 7.99
C TRP A 428 8.36 -11.80 7.20
N MET A 429 9.40 -12.45 7.75
CA MET A 429 10.02 -13.60 7.09
C MET A 429 9.08 -14.80 7.01
N ASN A 430 8.14 -14.96 7.94
CA ASN A 430 7.07 -15.96 7.81
C ASN A 430 6.12 -15.63 6.65
N PHE A 431 5.81 -14.36 6.40
CA PHE A 431 5.06 -13.93 5.21
C PHE A 431 5.85 -14.27 3.93
N VAL A 432 7.12 -13.86 3.83
CA VAL A 432 7.98 -14.13 2.66
C VAL A 432 8.17 -15.64 2.45
N ALA A 433 8.24 -16.43 3.52
CA ALA A 433 8.31 -17.89 3.43
C ALA A 433 7.07 -18.49 2.75
N CYS A 434 5.87 -17.96 2.96
CA CYS A 434 4.65 -18.42 2.28
C CYS A 434 4.63 -18.11 0.77
N VAL A 435 5.41 -17.12 0.32
CA VAL A 435 5.64 -16.80 -1.10
C VAL A 435 6.73 -17.71 -1.70
N THR A 436 7.58 -18.30 -0.86
CA THR A 436 8.74 -19.09 -1.28
C THR A 436 8.33 -20.51 -1.66
N GLY A 437 8.53 -20.88 -2.92
CA GLY A 437 8.18 -22.19 -3.47
C GLY A 437 6.75 -22.28 -4.02
N MET A 438 6.03 -21.18 -4.15
CA MET A 438 4.69 -21.14 -4.77
C MET A 438 4.74 -21.38 -6.29
N ASN A 439 3.57 -21.59 -6.91
CA ASN A 439 3.39 -21.77 -8.36
C ASN A 439 4.41 -22.77 -8.98
N CYS A 440 4.55 -23.94 -8.35
CA CYS A 440 5.42 -25.01 -8.83
C CYS A 440 4.85 -25.64 -10.10
N ASN A 441 5.71 -25.86 -11.10
CA ASN A 441 5.36 -26.44 -12.39
C ASN A 441 5.93 -27.86 -12.48
N GLU A 442 5.14 -28.81 -12.97
CA GLU A 442 5.57 -30.18 -13.27
C GLU A 442 5.65 -30.41 -14.78
N ARG A 443 6.73 -31.02 -15.28
CA ARG A 443 6.95 -31.26 -16.70
C ARG A 443 6.00 -32.32 -17.24
N VAL A 444 5.24 -31.96 -18.27
CA VAL A 444 4.28 -32.86 -18.91
C VAL A 444 4.97 -33.60 -20.06
N VAL A 445 4.93 -34.92 -20.05
CA VAL A 445 5.62 -35.77 -21.04
C VAL A 445 4.69 -36.54 -21.98
N THR A 446 3.41 -36.68 -21.63
CA THR A 446 2.43 -37.49 -22.38
C THR A 446 1.67 -36.65 -23.41
N GLU A 447 0.59 -36.01 -23.00
CA GLU A 447 -0.28 -35.17 -23.84
C GLU A 447 -0.10 -33.69 -23.50
N HIS A 448 -0.25 -32.81 -24.49
CA HIS A 448 -0.24 -31.36 -24.27
C HIS A 448 -1.39 -30.94 -23.33
N ILE A 449 -1.15 -29.97 -22.46
CA ILE A 449 -2.17 -29.49 -21.52
C ILE A 449 -3.40 -28.93 -22.26
N LYS A 450 -4.58 -29.14 -21.70
CA LYS A 450 -5.85 -28.69 -22.32
C LYS A 450 -6.17 -27.22 -22.06
N TYR A 451 -5.68 -26.69 -20.94
CA TYR A 451 -5.91 -25.32 -20.49
C TYR A 451 -4.62 -24.75 -19.94
N GLU A 452 -4.26 -23.54 -20.37
CA GLU A 452 -3.09 -22.85 -19.86
C GLU A 452 -3.45 -22.06 -18.59
N PRO A 453 -2.82 -22.35 -17.43
CA PRO A 453 -3.03 -21.55 -16.22
C PRO A 453 -2.47 -20.14 -16.38
N THR A 454 -3.19 -19.14 -15.87
CA THR A 454 -2.75 -17.74 -15.80
C THR A 454 -2.27 -17.33 -14.39
N THR A 455 -2.18 -18.29 -13.47
CA THR A 455 -1.79 -18.10 -12.07
C THR A 455 -0.40 -17.52 -11.90
N TYR A 456 0.49 -17.79 -12.86
CA TYR A 456 1.87 -17.30 -12.80
C TYR A 456 1.93 -15.76 -12.79
N ASN A 457 0.99 -15.06 -13.44
CA ASN A 457 0.93 -13.60 -13.39
C ASN A 457 0.86 -13.10 -11.95
N ALA A 458 -0.11 -13.62 -11.19
CA ALA A 458 -0.32 -13.24 -9.79
C ALA A 458 0.86 -13.65 -8.90
N ALA A 459 1.52 -14.78 -9.21
CA ALA A 459 2.71 -15.24 -8.50
C ALA A 459 3.91 -14.28 -8.69
N TYR A 460 4.15 -13.81 -9.92
CA TYR A 460 5.19 -12.79 -10.18
C TYR A 460 4.87 -11.47 -9.50
N PHE A 461 3.62 -11.00 -9.57
CA PHE A 461 3.24 -9.74 -8.94
C PHE A 461 3.38 -9.77 -7.42
N ILE A 462 2.87 -10.80 -6.74
CA ILE A 462 2.98 -10.84 -5.27
C ILE A 462 4.43 -10.93 -4.80
N GLU A 463 5.30 -11.63 -5.52
CA GLU A 463 6.72 -11.65 -5.20
C GLU A 463 7.35 -10.26 -5.34
N ILE A 464 7.13 -9.58 -6.47
CA ILE A 464 7.75 -8.27 -6.73
C ILE A 464 7.17 -7.19 -5.81
N GLU A 465 5.85 -7.11 -5.70
CA GLU A 465 5.17 -6.06 -4.97
C GLU A 465 5.28 -6.27 -3.47
N ALA A 466 5.07 -7.50 -2.98
CA ALA A 466 4.95 -7.76 -1.55
C ALA A 466 6.23 -8.27 -0.89
N ALA A 467 7.18 -8.86 -1.63
CA ALA A 467 8.46 -9.29 -1.05
C ALA A 467 9.63 -8.39 -1.50
N SER A 468 9.83 -8.22 -2.81
CA SER A 468 11.00 -7.52 -3.36
C SER A 468 10.96 -6.00 -3.12
N SER A 469 9.81 -5.34 -3.30
CA SER A 469 9.72 -3.88 -3.12
C SER A 469 10.00 -3.43 -1.68
N PRO A 470 9.45 -4.10 -0.63
CA PRO A 470 9.86 -3.82 0.75
C PRO A 470 11.34 -4.15 1.02
N MET A 471 11.86 -5.25 0.47
CA MET A 471 13.28 -5.61 0.61
C MET A 471 14.19 -4.47 0.09
N TRP A 472 13.93 -3.96 -1.11
CA TRP A 472 14.70 -2.85 -1.68
C TRP A 472 14.54 -1.55 -0.89
N SER A 473 13.35 -1.27 -0.35
CA SER A 473 13.13 -0.11 0.53
C SER A 473 13.99 -0.20 1.81
N LEU A 474 14.08 -1.38 2.41
CA LEU A 474 14.92 -1.62 3.58
C LEU A 474 16.42 -1.55 3.25
N ILE A 475 16.84 -2.09 2.10
CA ILE A 475 18.23 -1.98 1.61
C ILE A 475 18.60 -0.52 1.40
N ALA A 476 17.75 0.26 0.73
CA ALA A 476 17.97 1.69 0.51
C ALA A 476 18.12 2.43 1.85
N ALA A 477 17.25 2.16 2.83
CA ALA A 477 17.39 2.74 4.17
C ALA A 477 18.68 2.33 4.88
N SER A 478 19.09 1.06 4.77
CA SER A 478 20.32 0.57 5.38
C SER A 478 21.57 1.30 4.89
N SER A 479 21.61 1.65 3.60
CA SER A 479 22.70 2.42 2.97
C SER A 479 22.90 3.79 3.61
N VAL A 480 21.81 4.44 4.03
CA VAL A 480 21.82 5.77 4.67
C VAL A 480 22.16 5.67 6.16
N LEU A 481 21.64 4.64 6.84
CA LEU A 481 21.76 4.48 8.30
C LEU A 481 23.18 4.08 8.75
N ASN A 482 23.89 3.31 7.94
CA ASN A 482 25.26 2.86 8.20
C ASN A 482 25.46 2.13 9.55
N ASP A 483 24.50 1.30 9.94
CA ASP A 483 24.52 0.50 11.17
C ASP A 483 24.77 -0.99 10.87
N LYS A 484 26.01 -1.45 11.07
CA LYS A 484 26.43 -2.85 10.84
C LYS A 484 25.65 -3.83 11.71
N THR A 485 25.32 -3.47 12.95
CA THR A 485 24.62 -4.37 13.88
C THR A 485 23.19 -4.61 13.44
N CYS A 486 22.51 -3.55 13.01
CA CYS A 486 21.15 -3.62 12.48
C CYS A 486 21.08 -4.50 11.22
N MET A 487 22.02 -4.34 10.30
CA MET A 487 22.09 -5.15 9.10
C MET A 487 22.36 -6.64 9.39
N LEU A 488 23.27 -6.93 10.32
CA LEU A 488 23.54 -8.30 10.76
C LEU A 488 22.34 -8.94 11.46
N ASN A 489 21.54 -8.17 12.20
CA ASN A 489 20.27 -8.66 12.77
C ASN A 489 19.30 -9.10 11.66
N VAL A 490 19.12 -8.28 10.62
CA VAL A 490 18.25 -8.66 9.49
C VAL A 490 18.75 -9.94 8.80
N LEU A 491 20.04 -10.02 8.50
CA LEU A 491 20.66 -11.22 7.93
C LEU A 491 20.48 -12.46 8.81
N GLN A 492 20.61 -12.29 10.13
CA GLN A 492 20.38 -13.38 11.08
C GLN A 492 18.92 -13.87 11.03
N GLN A 493 17.94 -12.96 11.01
CA GLN A 493 16.52 -13.34 10.93
C GLN A 493 16.18 -14.04 9.60
N ILE A 494 16.75 -13.56 8.48
CA ILE A 494 16.60 -14.23 7.17
C ILE A 494 17.21 -15.64 7.23
N SER A 495 18.40 -15.79 7.81
CA SER A 495 19.08 -17.10 7.92
C SER A 495 18.28 -18.09 8.76
N VAL A 496 17.71 -17.64 9.88
CA VAL A 496 16.81 -18.44 10.73
C VAL A 496 15.56 -18.86 9.95
N ALA A 497 14.99 -17.96 9.16
CA ALA A 497 13.83 -18.26 8.34
C ALA A 497 14.15 -19.27 7.22
N LEU A 498 15.31 -19.15 6.57
CA LEU A 498 15.78 -20.10 5.56
C LEU A 498 16.00 -21.50 6.14
N ASP A 499 16.65 -21.61 7.31
CA ASP A 499 16.82 -22.89 8.00
C ASP A 499 15.46 -23.51 8.38
N ARG A 500 14.54 -22.70 8.89
CA ARG A 500 13.17 -23.14 9.21
C ARG A 500 12.43 -23.62 7.97
N TRP A 501 12.50 -22.87 6.87
CA TRP A 501 11.88 -23.23 5.60
C TRP A 501 12.47 -24.54 5.05
N GLN A 502 13.80 -24.66 5.00
CA GLN A 502 14.48 -25.85 4.51
C GLN A 502 14.19 -27.09 5.39
N LYS A 503 14.02 -26.93 6.71
CA LYS A 503 13.61 -28.03 7.61
C LYS A 503 12.18 -28.50 7.36
N LYS A 504 11.27 -27.58 7.02
CA LYS A 504 9.87 -27.88 6.70
C LYS A 504 9.71 -28.54 5.34
N VAL A 505 10.48 -28.07 4.35
CA VAL A 505 10.48 -28.65 3.00
C VAL A 505 11.20 -30.00 3.00
N ALA A 506 12.41 -30.06 3.58
CA ALA A 506 13.29 -31.22 3.77
C ALA A 506 13.72 -32.00 2.50
N LEU A 507 12.90 -31.98 1.45
CA LEU A 507 13.11 -32.63 0.16
C LEU A 507 13.76 -31.67 -0.84
N GLN A 508 14.41 -32.24 -1.85
CA GLN A 508 14.95 -31.51 -2.99
C GLN A 508 13.99 -31.58 -4.18
N PRO A 509 13.93 -30.53 -5.03
CA PRO A 509 13.07 -30.52 -6.20
C PRO A 509 13.49 -31.63 -7.19
N SER A 510 12.51 -32.33 -7.76
CA SER A 510 12.78 -33.34 -8.79
C SER A 510 13.31 -32.67 -10.07
N ARG A 511 13.89 -33.46 -10.98
CA ARG A 511 14.37 -32.94 -12.29
C ARG A 511 13.24 -32.57 -13.25
N ALA A 512 11.99 -32.80 -12.88
CA ALA A 512 10.81 -32.49 -13.69
C ALA A 512 9.91 -31.45 -13.01
N GLU A 513 10.36 -30.83 -11.91
CA GLU A 513 9.63 -29.81 -11.18
C GLU A 513 10.43 -28.50 -11.21
N VAL A 514 9.75 -27.35 -11.31
CA VAL A 514 10.38 -26.04 -11.16
C VAL A 514 9.42 -25.00 -10.58
N THR A 515 9.89 -24.26 -9.59
CA THR A 515 9.30 -22.99 -9.15
C THR A 515 10.28 -21.87 -9.46
N PHE A 516 9.77 -20.75 -9.98
CA PHE A 516 10.58 -19.55 -10.22
C PHE A 516 10.63 -18.60 -9.00
N HIS A 517 9.96 -18.96 -7.90
CA HIS A 517 9.65 -18.07 -6.80
C HIS A 517 10.44 -18.41 -5.54
N LEU A 518 11.59 -17.76 -5.36
CA LEU A 518 12.52 -17.96 -4.23
C LEU A 518 12.81 -16.67 -3.43
N PRO A 519 11.80 -15.85 -3.07
CA PRO A 519 12.05 -14.53 -2.48
C PRO A 519 12.81 -14.57 -1.15
N LEU A 520 12.65 -15.60 -0.32
CA LEU A 520 13.41 -15.69 0.94
C LEU A 520 14.92 -15.86 0.68
N LEU A 521 15.29 -16.62 -0.36
CA LEU A 521 16.67 -16.78 -0.81
C LEU A 521 17.21 -15.48 -1.41
N ARG A 522 16.39 -14.80 -2.19
CA ARG A 522 16.74 -13.53 -2.85
C ARG A 522 16.92 -12.40 -1.85
N CYS A 523 16.09 -12.34 -0.81
CA CYS A 523 16.29 -11.48 0.36
C CYS A 523 17.66 -11.70 0.99
N PHE A 524 18.05 -12.95 1.23
CA PHE A 524 19.37 -13.27 1.77
C PHE A 524 20.50 -12.75 0.87
N SER A 525 20.46 -13.08 -0.43
CA SER A 525 21.42 -12.59 -1.42
C SER A 525 21.54 -11.07 -1.43
N ALA A 526 20.42 -10.36 -1.45
CA ALA A 526 20.39 -8.91 -1.54
C ALA A 526 20.99 -8.24 -0.29
N PHE A 527 20.69 -8.75 0.91
CA PHE A 527 21.27 -8.23 2.15
C PHE A 527 22.75 -8.61 2.33
N VAL A 528 23.19 -9.79 1.86
CA VAL A 528 24.62 -10.15 1.86
C VAL A 528 25.40 -9.20 0.95
N LYS A 529 24.90 -8.97 -0.28
CA LYS A 529 25.46 -7.99 -1.21
C LYS A 529 25.59 -6.62 -0.54
N GLN A 530 24.50 -6.13 0.07
CA GLN A 530 24.50 -4.81 0.70
C GLN A 530 25.52 -4.73 1.86
N ALA A 531 25.62 -5.79 2.67
CA ALA A 531 26.58 -5.86 3.77
C ALA A 531 28.04 -5.83 3.29
N MET A 532 28.35 -6.53 2.20
CA MET A 532 29.67 -6.51 1.57
C MET A 532 30.01 -5.13 1.03
N LEU A 533 29.10 -4.51 0.27
CA LEU A 533 29.33 -3.20 -0.35
C LEU A 533 29.48 -2.07 0.68
N GLN A 534 28.67 -2.09 1.72
CA GLN A 534 28.61 -0.98 2.67
C GLN A 534 29.66 -1.07 3.78
N PHE A 535 29.91 -2.28 4.29
CA PHE A 535 30.77 -2.47 5.46
C PHE A 535 32.09 -3.14 5.15
N MET A 536 32.38 -3.42 3.87
CA MET A 536 33.59 -4.14 3.44
C MET A 536 33.79 -5.43 4.23
N ILE A 537 32.69 -6.13 4.53
CA ILE A 537 32.73 -7.40 5.26
C ILE A 537 33.27 -8.45 4.30
N ASP A 538 34.41 -9.03 4.65
CA ASP A 538 34.98 -10.13 3.89
C ASP A 538 34.07 -11.36 3.97
N PHE A 539 34.08 -12.14 2.89
CA PHE A 539 33.19 -13.28 2.74
C PHE A 539 33.36 -14.32 3.87
N GLU A 540 34.59 -14.45 4.39
CA GLU A 540 34.95 -15.32 5.52
C GLU A 540 34.31 -14.91 6.85
N GLU A 541 33.94 -13.63 7.01
CA GLU A 541 33.33 -13.13 8.25
C GLU A 541 31.86 -13.54 8.42
N PHE A 542 31.14 -13.83 7.32
CA PHE A 542 29.71 -14.16 7.36
C PHE A 542 29.41 -15.52 8.02
N LYS A 543 30.42 -16.41 8.13
CA LYS A 543 30.30 -17.75 8.75
C LYS A 543 29.02 -18.49 8.32
N PHE A 544 28.85 -18.64 7.01
CA PHE A 544 27.68 -19.31 6.46
C PHE A 544 27.55 -20.76 6.96
N ASP A 545 26.33 -21.20 7.22
CA ASP A 545 26.05 -22.62 7.49
C ASP A 545 26.18 -23.39 6.17
N LEU A 546 27.32 -24.05 5.98
CA LEU A 546 27.62 -24.83 4.79
C LEU A 546 26.58 -25.94 4.56
N GLY A 547 26.06 -26.56 5.63
CA GLY A 547 25.04 -27.60 5.52
C GLY A 547 23.69 -27.07 5.04
N LEU A 548 23.37 -25.82 5.36
CA LEU A 548 22.22 -25.11 4.81
C LEU A 548 22.47 -24.71 3.35
N LEU A 549 23.63 -24.13 3.02
CA LEU A 549 23.98 -23.73 1.65
C LEU A 549 23.93 -24.90 0.66
N THR A 550 24.50 -26.05 1.03
CA THR A 550 24.41 -27.32 0.28
C THR A 550 22.97 -27.66 -0.09
N LYS A 551 22.03 -27.50 0.84
CA LYS A 551 20.63 -27.82 0.61
C LYS A 551 19.90 -26.77 -0.23
N LEU A 552 20.26 -25.49 -0.06
CA LEU A 552 19.64 -24.38 -0.77
C LEU A 552 20.11 -24.26 -2.22
N LEU A 553 21.36 -24.66 -2.53
CA LEU A 553 21.97 -24.62 -3.87
C LEU A 553 21.11 -25.29 -4.96
N GLU A 554 20.41 -26.36 -4.62
CA GLU A 554 19.58 -27.15 -5.53
C GLU A 554 18.45 -26.32 -6.17
N TRP A 555 17.88 -25.35 -5.45
CA TRP A 555 16.72 -24.57 -5.90
C TRP A 555 17.05 -23.63 -7.07
N PRO A 556 17.99 -22.68 -6.96
CA PRO A 556 18.38 -21.84 -8.10
C PRO A 556 19.01 -22.66 -9.23
N THR A 557 19.76 -23.73 -8.91
CA THR A 557 20.31 -24.63 -9.95
C THR A 557 19.19 -25.30 -10.76
N CYS A 558 18.11 -25.71 -10.10
CA CYS A 558 16.93 -26.27 -10.74
C CYS A 558 16.24 -25.27 -11.68
N ILE A 559 16.14 -23.99 -11.29
CA ILE A 559 15.63 -22.93 -12.18
C ILE A 559 16.52 -22.80 -13.42
N GLN A 560 17.84 -22.73 -13.26
CA GLN A 560 18.77 -22.57 -14.38
C GLN A 560 18.71 -23.74 -15.36
N ALA A 561 18.64 -24.97 -14.85
CA ALA A 561 18.46 -26.16 -15.69
C ALA A 561 17.10 -26.13 -16.40
N ALA A 562 16.01 -25.82 -15.69
CA ALA A 562 14.67 -25.75 -16.27
C ALA A 562 14.56 -24.69 -17.38
N VAL A 563 15.19 -23.52 -17.22
CA VAL A 563 15.28 -22.50 -18.28
C VAL A 563 15.91 -23.07 -19.54
N CYS A 564 16.99 -23.84 -19.40
CA CYS A 564 17.65 -24.52 -20.52
C CYS A 564 16.74 -25.60 -21.14
N GLU A 565 16.08 -26.41 -20.31
CA GLU A 565 15.11 -27.41 -20.77
C GLU A 565 13.92 -26.77 -21.51
N ILE A 566 13.44 -25.59 -21.09
CA ILE A 566 12.36 -24.85 -21.75
C ILE A 566 12.83 -24.34 -23.12
N ARG A 567 14.04 -23.78 -23.21
CA ARG A 567 14.63 -23.31 -24.47
C ARG A 567 14.85 -24.44 -25.48
N THR A 568 15.21 -25.63 -25.00
CA THR A 568 15.39 -26.84 -25.83
C THR A 568 14.07 -27.54 -26.18
N GLY A 569 12.92 -27.04 -25.71
CA GLY A 569 11.61 -27.57 -26.05
C GLY A 569 11.17 -28.80 -25.24
N MET A 570 11.92 -29.20 -24.20
CA MET A 570 11.54 -30.33 -23.34
C MET A 570 10.23 -30.10 -22.58
N TRP A 571 9.81 -28.83 -22.44
CA TRP A 571 8.59 -28.40 -21.78
C TRP A 571 7.47 -28.01 -22.77
N ALA A 572 7.58 -28.33 -24.06
CA ALA A 572 6.61 -27.90 -25.09
C ALA A 572 5.15 -28.36 -24.83
N ARG A 573 4.95 -29.43 -24.04
CA ARG A 573 3.62 -29.92 -23.66
C ARG A 573 2.97 -29.12 -22.52
N ASN A 574 3.72 -28.25 -21.83
CA ASN A 574 3.26 -27.42 -20.72
C ASN A 574 2.57 -26.11 -21.17
N GLY A 575 2.33 -25.91 -22.47
CA GLY A 575 1.70 -24.69 -23.01
C GLY A 575 2.66 -23.51 -23.14
N HIS A 576 2.18 -22.41 -23.72
CA HIS A 576 2.96 -21.19 -23.88
C HIS A 576 3.28 -20.51 -22.53
N GLN A 577 2.44 -20.69 -21.51
CA GLN A 577 2.64 -20.14 -20.17
C GLN A 577 4.01 -20.44 -19.54
N ILE A 578 4.62 -21.61 -19.78
CA ILE A 578 5.95 -21.93 -19.21
C ILE A 578 7.06 -21.10 -19.87
N HIS A 579 6.91 -20.80 -21.16
CA HIS A 579 7.80 -19.89 -21.88
C HIS A 579 7.63 -18.46 -21.39
N ALA A 580 6.39 -18.04 -21.09
CA ALA A 580 6.12 -16.73 -20.50
C ALA A 580 6.80 -16.58 -19.13
N GLN A 581 6.67 -17.58 -18.24
CA GLN A 581 7.37 -17.60 -16.96
C GLN A 581 8.89 -17.52 -17.14
N SER A 582 9.48 -18.34 -18.02
CA SER A 582 10.91 -18.28 -18.29
C SER A 582 11.34 -16.93 -18.87
N ALA A 583 10.51 -16.27 -19.67
CA ALA A 583 10.81 -14.96 -20.24
C ALA A 583 10.75 -13.86 -19.17
N TRP A 584 9.73 -13.87 -18.30
CA TRP A 584 9.57 -12.90 -17.21
C TRP A 584 10.74 -12.98 -16.23
N TYR A 585 11.20 -14.18 -15.88
CA TYR A 585 12.39 -14.37 -15.05
C TYR A 585 13.66 -13.66 -15.58
N HIS A 586 13.79 -13.50 -16.90
CA HIS A 586 14.94 -12.82 -17.55
C HIS A 586 14.66 -11.36 -17.92
N GLN A 587 13.41 -10.91 -17.91
CA GLN A 587 13.06 -9.57 -18.34
C GLN A 587 13.61 -8.55 -17.34
N CYS A 588 14.12 -7.42 -17.83
CA CYS A 588 14.82 -6.41 -17.01
C CYS A 588 14.02 -5.92 -15.79
N HIS A 589 12.70 -5.81 -15.92
CA HIS A 589 11.83 -5.39 -14.80
C HIS A 589 11.82 -6.37 -13.62
N PHE A 590 12.12 -7.64 -13.87
CA PHE A 590 12.14 -8.70 -12.86
C PHE A 590 13.56 -9.15 -12.49
N SER A 591 14.51 -9.12 -13.44
CA SER A 591 15.83 -9.76 -13.29
C SER A 591 16.59 -9.26 -12.07
N ASN A 592 16.57 -7.95 -11.80
CA ASN A 592 17.23 -7.33 -10.65
C ASN A 592 16.73 -7.93 -9.31
N SER A 593 15.46 -8.32 -9.25
CA SER A 593 14.85 -8.92 -8.05
C SER A 593 14.76 -10.45 -8.12
N MET A 594 15.23 -11.08 -9.21
CA MET A 594 15.11 -12.52 -9.44
C MET A 594 16.42 -13.12 -9.92
N LEU A 595 16.62 -13.22 -11.25
CA LEU A 595 17.79 -13.87 -11.87
C LEU A 595 19.11 -13.36 -11.31
N ASP A 596 19.28 -12.05 -11.16
CA ASP A 596 20.55 -11.46 -10.74
C ASP A 596 20.91 -11.86 -9.30
N LEU A 597 19.90 -11.96 -8.42
CA LEU A 597 20.05 -12.41 -7.03
C LEU A 597 20.23 -13.94 -6.92
N ASP A 598 19.66 -14.71 -7.85
CA ASP A 598 19.89 -16.17 -7.94
C ASP A 598 21.31 -16.46 -8.42
N ILE A 599 21.80 -15.75 -9.45
CA ILE A 599 23.18 -15.85 -9.92
C ILE A 599 24.16 -15.46 -8.80
N PHE A 600 23.87 -14.38 -8.06
CA PHE A 600 24.68 -14.01 -6.92
C PHE A 600 24.66 -15.07 -5.81
N PHE A 601 23.51 -15.68 -5.53
CA PHE A 601 23.44 -16.80 -4.58
C PHE A 601 24.31 -17.98 -5.02
N LEU A 602 24.25 -18.36 -6.30
CA LEU A 602 25.08 -19.42 -6.86
C LEU A 602 26.58 -19.08 -6.76
N GLN A 603 26.95 -17.81 -6.94
CA GLN A 603 28.32 -17.34 -6.71
C GLN A 603 28.74 -17.44 -5.24
N ILE A 604 27.83 -17.16 -4.29
CA ILE A 604 28.06 -17.37 -2.85
C ILE A 604 28.35 -18.86 -2.59
N CYS A 605 27.53 -19.76 -3.12
CA CYS A 605 27.72 -21.20 -2.99
C CYS A 605 29.04 -21.67 -3.62
N ALA A 606 29.36 -21.22 -4.84
CA ALA A 606 30.59 -21.57 -5.53
C ALA A 606 31.85 -21.14 -4.76
N ALA A 607 31.77 -20.04 -4.02
CA ALA A 607 32.88 -19.51 -3.22
C ALA A 607 33.00 -20.15 -1.83
N GLN A 608 31.99 -20.87 -1.32
CA GLN A 608 32.03 -21.49 0.01
C GLN A 608 32.05 -23.01 0.01
N LEU A 609 31.40 -23.64 -0.95
CA LEU A 609 31.26 -25.09 -1.00
C LEU A 609 32.49 -25.73 -1.64
N ASP A 610 32.64 -27.03 -1.38
CA ASP A 610 33.66 -27.83 -2.05
C ASP A 610 33.46 -27.76 -3.59
N PRO A 611 34.51 -27.46 -4.38
CA PRO A 611 34.38 -27.31 -5.82
C PRO A 611 33.87 -28.55 -6.55
N GLU A 612 34.26 -29.76 -6.09
CA GLU A 612 33.81 -31.02 -6.69
C GLU A 612 32.33 -31.25 -6.41
N TYR A 613 31.88 -30.97 -5.17
CA TYR A 613 30.47 -31.01 -4.82
C TYR A 613 29.64 -30.01 -5.64
N PHE A 614 30.06 -28.74 -5.69
CA PHE A 614 29.32 -27.70 -6.41
C PHE A 614 29.17 -28.03 -7.90
N LEU A 615 30.27 -28.41 -8.56
CA LEU A 615 30.24 -28.81 -9.98
C LEU A 615 29.43 -30.08 -10.19
N GLY A 616 29.50 -31.05 -9.26
CA GLY A 616 28.69 -32.26 -9.29
C GLY A 616 27.20 -31.96 -9.34
N VAL A 617 26.70 -31.05 -8.50
CA VAL A 617 25.29 -30.62 -8.49
C VAL A 617 24.88 -30.00 -9.82
N LEU A 618 25.71 -29.13 -10.41
CA LEU A 618 25.42 -28.54 -11.72
C LEU A 618 25.35 -29.60 -12.83
N ILE A 619 26.36 -30.47 -12.90
CA ILE A 619 26.47 -31.52 -13.93
C ILE A 619 25.29 -32.51 -13.82
N GLU A 620 24.95 -32.90 -12.60
CA GLU A 620 23.83 -33.79 -12.33
C GLU A 620 22.49 -33.16 -12.73
N ARG A 621 22.26 -31.89 -12.35
CA ARG A 621 20.97 -31.22 -12.61
C ARG A 621 20.74 -30.97 -14.09
N PHE A 622 21.79 -30.68 -14.86
CA PHE A 622 21.73 -30.48 -16.32
C PHE A 622 21.73 -31.80 -17.11
N ARG A 623 21.89 -32.97 -16.47
CA ARG A 623 21.88 -34.31 -17.10
C ARG A 623 23.02 -34.54 -18.10
N VAL A 624 24.19 -33.98 -17.79
CA VAL A 624 25.37 -34.00 -18.67
C VAL A 624 26.51 -34.84 -18.08
N GLU A 625 26.24 -35.69 -17.09
CA GLU A 625 27.21 -36.53 -16.38
C GLU A 625 28.10 -37.33 -17.35
N HIS A 626 27.47 -37.93 -18.37
CA HIS A 626 28.12 -38.75 -19.38
C HIS A 626 29.13 -38.00 -20.28
N TRP A 627 29.06 -36.67 -20.36
CA TRP A 627 30.02 -35.85 -21.13
C TRP A 627 31.31 -35.58 -20.36
N PHE A 628 31.29 -35.76 -19.03
CA PHE A 628 32.41 -35.51 -18.15
C PHE A 628 33.02 -36.82 -17.60
N GLN A 629 32.63 -37.97 -18.14
CA GLN A 629 33.15 -39.30 -17.81
C GLN A 629 34.03 -39.87 -18.92
N PHE A 630 34.98 -40.76 -18.57
CA PHE A 630 35.86 -41.38 -19.56
C PHE A 630 35.15 -42.54 -20.30
N PRO A 631 35.50 -42.81 -21.58
CA PRO A 631 34.83 -43.80 -22.44
C PRO A 631 34.69 -45.21 -21.86
N SER A 632 35.59 -45.64 -20.97
CA SER A 632 35.55 -46.96 -20.33
C SER A 632 34.34 -47.15 -19.39
N GLU A 633 33.64 -46.08 -19.00
CA GLU A 633 32.47 -46.10 -18.12
C GLU A 633 31.13 -45.94 -18.88
N LEU A 634 31.20 -45.58 -20.18
CA LEU A 634 30.04 -45.31 -21.03
C LEU A 634 29.38 -46.57 -21.63
N GLU A 635 30.09 -47.71 -21.67
CA GLU A 635 29.58 -48.96 -22.27
C GLU A 635 28.35 -49.56 -21.53
N SER A 636 28.04 -49.07 -20.32
CA SER A 636 26.88 -49.51 -19.51
C SER A 636 25.64 -48.61 -19.58
N CYS A 637 25.69 -47.45 -20.25
CA CYS A 637 24.56 -46.52 -20.31
C CYS A 637 23.77 -46.70 -21.62
N SER A 638 22.58 -47.30 -21.52
CA SER A 638 21.60 -47.33 -22.61
C SER A 638 21.28 -45.90 -23.07
N PRO A 639 21.21 -45.62 -24.39
CA PRO A 639 20.74 -44.32 -24.86
C PRO A 639 19.28 -44.12 -24.45
N GLY A 640 19.05 -43.17 -23.54
CA GLY A 640 17.72 -42.72 -23.15
C GLY A 640 17.06 -41.92 -24.25
N ILE A 641 15.72 -41.90 -24.25
CA ILE A 641 14.81 -41.43 -25.31
C ILE A 641 14.94 -39.92 -25.71
N ASP A 642 15.81 -39.13 -25.06
CA ASP A 642 16.01 -37.68 -25.30
C ASP A 642 17.43 -37.35 -25.86
N ASP A 643 17.89 -38.05 -26.89
CA ASP A 643 19.26 -37.88 -27.44
C ASP A 643 19.47 -36.55 -28.21
N ASP A 644 18.42 -35.98 -28.79
CA ASP A 644 18.54 -34.83 -29.72
C ASP A 644 18.86 -33.48 -29.05
N ASN A 645 18.64 -33.34 -27.73
CA ASN A 645 18.75 -32.06 -27.01
C ASN A 645 20.00 -31.95 -26.10
N LYS A 646 20.92 -32.93 -26.16
CA LYS A 646 22.04 -33.04 -25.21
C LYS A 646 23.10 -31.94 -25.37
N GLU A 647 23.42 -31.56 -26.60
CA GLU A 647 24.43 -30.52 -26.87
C GLU A 647 24.03 -29.16 -26.29
N MET A 648 22.74 -28.78 -26.42
CA MET A 648 22.23 -27.53 -25.88
C MET A 648 22.21 -27.52 -24.34
N MET A 649 21.99 -28.67 -23.69
CA MET A 649 22.11 -28.78 -22.23
C MET A 649 23.56 -28.61 -21.76
N VAL A 650 24.53 -29.15 -22.51
CA VAL A 650 25.96 -28.91 -22.26
C VAL A 650 26.31 -27.43 -22.45
N GLU A 651 25.84 -26.80 -23.53
CA GLU A 651 25.98 -25.36 -23.74
C GLU A 651 25.37 -24.57 -22.57
N GLY A 652 24.20 -24.99 -22.07
CA GLY A 652 23.53 -24.39 -20.93
C GLY A 652 24.36 -24.40 -19.66
N VAL A 653 24.91 -25.55 -19.27
CA VAL A 653 25.74 -25.64 -18.04
C VAL A 653 27.03 -24.84 -18.18
N LEU A 654 27.66 -24.88 -19.36
CA LEU A 654 28.89 -24.12 -19.63
C LEU A 654 28.61 -22.61 -19.63
N THR A 655 27.46 -22.18 -20.19
CA THR A 655 27.00 -20.79 -20.16
C THR A 655 26.72 -20.33 -18.74
N LEU A 656 26.13 -21.17 -17.89
CA LEU A 656 25.95 -20.87 -16.47
C LEU A 656 27.29 -20.69 -15.78
N ILE A 657 28.23 -21.62 -15.95
CA ILE A 657 29.59 -21.50 -15.37
C ILE A 657 30.28 -20.21 -15.84
N LEU A 658 30.23 -19.91 -17.14
CA LEU A 658 30.75 -18.66 -17.69
C LEU A 658 30.08 -17.44 -17.06
N THR A 659 28.76 -17.48 -16.85
CA THR A 659 28.00 -16.40 -16.21
C THR A 659 28.44 -16.20 -14.76
N LEU A 660 28.58 -17.28 -13.99
CA LEU A 660 29.07 -17.22 -12.61
C LEU A 660 30.50 -16.64 -12.54
N LEU A 661 31.34 -16.95 -13.53
CA LEU A 661 32.72 -16.47 -13.58
C LEU A 661 32.87 -15.06 -14.15
N SER A 662 31.96 -14.58 -14.98
CA SER A 662 32.07 -13.29 -15.67
C SER A 662 31.14 -12.19 -15.15
N CYS A 663 29.96 -12.56 -14.63
CA CYS A 663 29.03 -11.60 -14.06
C CYS A 663 29.60 -11.02 -12.77
N ARG A 664 29.64 -9.69 -12.69
CA ARG A 664 30.19 -8.94 -11.54
C ARG A 664 29.18 -7.95 -10.93
N LEU A 665 27.92 -7.96 -11.39
CA LEU A 665 26.86 -7.05 -10.96
C LEU A 665 26.73 -6.94 -9.44
N HIS A 666 26.94 -8.05 -8.71
CA HIS A 666 26.86 -8.11 -7.25
C HIS A 666 28.18 -8.56 -6.59
N CYS A 667 29.26 -8.71 -7.37
CA CYS A 667 30.58 -9.13 -6.91
C CYS A 667 31.61 -8.00 -7.03
N GLY A 668 31.39 -6.90 -6.30
CA GLY A 668 32.39 -5.83 -6.12
C GLY A 668 32.38 -4.71 -7.16
N MET A 669 31.46 -4.71 -8.13
CA MET A 669 31.26 -3.53 -8.99
C MET A 669 30.66 -2.37 -8.18
N GLY A 670 31.25 -1.17 -8.33
CA GLY A 670 30.68 0.05 -7.78
C GLY A 670 29.43 0.50 -8.54
N VAL A 671 28.61 1.37 -7.92
CA VAL A 671 27.38 1.91 -8.55
C VAL A 671 27.66 2.54 -9.92
N GLU A 672 28.77 3.27 -10.06
CA GLU A 672 29.17 3.90 -11.33
C GLU A 672 29.54 2.87 -12.41
N GLU A 673 30.16 1.75 -12.02
CA GLU A 673 30.54 0.69 -12.95
C GLU A 673 29.31 -0.09 -13.42
N THR A 674 28.38 -0.37 -12.51
CA THR A 674 27.09 -1.00 -12.85
C THR A 674 26.27 -0.10 -13.78
N LEU A 675 26.15 1.20 -13.45
CA LEU A 675 25.55 2.22 -14.30
C LEU A 675 26.14 2.22 -15.71
N ARG A 676 27.48 2.26 -15.79
CA ARG A 676 28.20 2.27 -17.06
C ARG A 676 27.91 1.00 -17.86
N LEU A 677 27.93 -0.17 -17.23
CA LEU A 677 27.66 -1.44 -17.88
C LEU A 677 26.22 -1.50 -18.43
N GLU A 678 25.23 -1.06 -17.66
CA GLU A 678 23.83 -1.00 -18.11
C GLU A 678 23.65 -0.04 -19.28
N MET A 679 24.21 1.18 -19.18
CA MET A 679 24.17 2.16 -20.27
C MET A 679 24.81 1.60 -21.54
N VAL A 680 25.99 0.99 -21.44
CA VAL A 680 26.67 0.36 -22.58
C VAL A 680 25.80 -0.75 -23.17
N THR A 681 25.23 -1.61 -22.33
CA THR A 681 24.39 -2.73 -22.78
C THR A 681 23.13 -2.25 -23.51
N LEU A 682 22.43 -1.24 -22.97
CA LEU A 682 21.24 -0.66 -23.57
C LEU A 682 21.53 0.03 -24.90
N LEU A 683 22.68 0.71 -25.02
CA LEU A 683 23.14 1.38 -26.23
C LEU A 683 23.71 0.41 -27.28
N CYS A 684 24.22 -0.75 -26.87
CA CYS A 684 24.64 -1.81 -27.79
C CYS A 684 23.45 -2.40 -28.58
N PHE A 685 22.26 -2.42 -27.99
CA PHE A 685 21.07 -2.95 -28.65
C PHE A 685 20.47 -1.96 -29.67
N SER A 686 20.42 -0.67 -29.32
CA SER A 686 19.90 0.39 -30.20
C SER A 686 20.31 1.77 -29.69
N ASP A 687 20.35 2.77 -30.59
CA ASP A 687 20.47 4.18 -30.20
C ASP A 687 19.32 4.58 -29.26
N ARG A 688 19.64 5.31 -28.19
CA ARG A 688 18.66 5.80 -27.20
C ARG A 688 18.98 7.23 -26.77
N THR A 689 17.94 8.01 -26.50
CA THR A 689 18.09 9.33 -25.89
C THR A 689 18.40 9.23 -24.40
N HIS A 690 18.88 10.32 -23.79
CA HIS A 690 19.10 10.40 -22.34
C HIS A 690 17.84 10.00 -21.56
N SER A 691 16.67 10.54 -21.90
CA SER A 691 15.40 10.22 -21.23
C SER A 691 15.03 8.74 -21.34
N GLN A 692 15.23 8.13 -22.52
CA GLN A 692 14.96 6.71 -22.71
C GLN A 692 15.90 5.81 -21.91
N LEU A 693 17.16 6.21 -21.72
CA LEU A 693 18.08 5.48 -20.85
C LEU A 693 17.66 5.58 -19.38
N VAL A 694 17.29 6.78 -18.92
CA VAL A 694 16.82 7.00 -17.55
C VAL A 694 15.56 6.18 -17.25
N ASP A 695 14.64 6.04 -18.21
CA ASP A 695 13.42 5.24 -18.03
C ASP A 695 13.66 3.72 -18.00
N LEU A 696 14.76 3.24 -18.60
CA LEU A 696 15.07 1.80 -18.72
C LEU A 696 16.04 1.29 -17.65
N ILE A 697 16.92 2.17 -17.16
CA ILE A 697 17.86 1.87 -16.10
C ILE A 697 17.08 1.83 -14.79
N SER A 698 17.05 0.66 -14.16
CA SER A 698 16.28 0.41 -12.95
C SER A 698 17.22 0.53 -11.74
N PHE A 699 17.01 1.54 -10.88
CA PHE A 699 17.64 1.63 -9.56
C PHE A 699 16.67 1.27 -8.46
#